data_AF-A0A067M4H1-F1
#
_entry.id   AF-A0A067M4H1-F1
#
_cell.length_a   1.000
_cell.length_b   1.000
_cell.length_c   1.000
_cell.angle_alpha   90.00
_cell.angle_beta   90.00
_cell.angle_gamma   90.00
#
_symmetry.space_group_name_H-M   'P 1'
#
loop_
_entity.id
_entity.type
_entity.pdbx_description
1 polymer ?
#
loop_
_entity_poly.entity_id
_entity_poly.type
_entity_poly.pdbx_seq_one_letter_code
_entity_poly.pdbx_strand_id
1 'polypeptide(L)'
;MRHESKALGKKDVLELTVVFYPRETHGRYENRLECLFKDNASGQKFIITRLVCAAVGSEADLEELQPVAVSSGHASNVRIGYNPADIVLGEAPEPLRAIPWVRRLEAYNIPEPISTVLAEGKLRRKIDSIQEQFLPETLSIETYTSYWQVLLHVEEYQMDEDLDRFDMAGVRLSKRGRYYFLTVPGLAEKRPSVMIGDLIIAVSSQGKPYGGYVHVVENLQVGLSFHSSFPGESGQLYDIEFSLCRIPLQRMHQALSQQTPLDRLLAPNHFFPASILPGQLTLYNTKIADNPPQHQAVTSIVSQPPGSTPFIVFGPPGTGKTVTIVEAILQILDRDPGARILACAPSNSAADIIAHRLIEFGKLGKAELFRLIAPSRSPQNVPEDLLPFTCVNAAGIFTVPNKGHVAKFRVVVSTCVTACVPFGIGVRKGNYSHIFIDEAGQAMEPEVMIAIKTMANAKTNVILSGDPKQLGPVIHSPIARALGLEKSYLERLMELSILICHTSYIYRIVKLTKNYRSHPAILTFPNDMFYHGELEAYGNPSVINRFLNWRELGNKRFPVIFHGITGKDTREGRSPSYFNPDEASLVKYYVKKLKQSGLGERICMTDTDIGIIAPYSAQCGKIRTLLKANPDISVGSAEQFQGQERMAMIISTVRSSRDEIEFDLRHTLGFVANPRRFNVAITRAKALLIVVGDPFVLGLDSVWRQFMDYVRANGGWKGAAVSTDMGPDSADDGYNSGGNDDDEDGAGGHSGSGNRQGQSYLEQLIAQWTAIGSNALGDDENDGEEMGVVAADVPWRERSD
;
A
#
# COMPACT_ATOMS: atom_id res chain seq x y z
N MET A 1 -31.23 35.63 3.71
CA MET A 1 -31.02 37.10 3.63
C MET A 1 -32.38 37.78 3.68
N ARG A 2 -32.53 38.95 4.31
CA ARG A 2 -33.73 39.79 4.11
C ARG A 2 -33.57 40.52 2.77
N HIS A 3 -34.58 40.45 1.90
CA HIS A 3 -34.59 41.19 0.64
C HIS A 3 -34.78 42.68 0.93
N GLU A 4 -33.70 43.45 0.93
CA GLU A 4 -33.75 44.91 0.94
C GLU A 4 -33.42 45.43 -0.45
N SER A 5 -34.40 46.06 -1.10
CA SER A 5 -34.20 46.75 -2.37
C SER A 5 -33.73 48.18 -2.10
N LYS A 6 -32.59 48.56 -2.68
CA LYS A 6 -31.99 49.90 -2.52
C LYS A 6 -31.69 50.52 -3.88
N ALA A 7 -32.09 51.77 -4.09
CA ALA A 7 -31.74 52.53 -5.29
C ALA A 7 -30.30 53.06 -5.16
N LEU A 8 -29.49 52.90 -6.20
CA LEU A 8 -28.09 53.32 -6.26
C LEU A 8 -27.91 54.45 -7.28
N GLY A 9 -27.33 55.58 -6.87
CA GLY A 9 -26.91 56.66 -7.75
C GLY A 9 -25.56 56.38 -8.43
N LYS A 10 -25.21 57.18 -9.45
CA LYS A 10 -23.99 57.03 -10.28
C LYS A 10 -22.64 57.02 -9.53
N LYS A 11 -22.61 57.35 -8.23
CA LYS A 11 -21.40 57.39 -7.39
C LYS A 11 -21.55 56.61 -6.08
N ASP A 12 -22.64 55.86 -5.91
CA ASP A 12 -22.90 55.16 -4.66
C ASP A 12 -22.22 53.78 -4.67
N VAL A 13 -21.50 53.46 -3.59
CA VAL A 13 -20.93 52.13 -3.35
C VAL A 13 -21.93 51.32 -2.52
N LEU A 14 -22.30 50.13 -2.99
CA LEU A 14 -23.09 49.18 -2.22
C LEU A 14 -22.17 48.24 -1.46
N GLU A 15 -22.11 48.38 -0.15
CA GLU A 15 -21.44 47.42 0.74
C GLU A 15 -22.46 46.37 1.20
N LEU A 16 -22.15 45.10 0.94
CA LEU A 16 -22.94 43.95 1.39
C LEU A 16 -22.13 43.18 2.43
N THR A 17 -22.68 43.04 3.63
CA THR A 17 -22.07 42.19 4.67
C THR A 17 -22.65 40.79 4.57
N VAL A 18 -21.80 39.81 4.23
CA VAL A 18 -22.17 38.40 4.27
C VAL A 18 -21.73 37.83 5.62
N VAL A 19 -22.71 37.50 6.48
CA VAL A 19 -22.43 36.88 7.78
C VAL A 19 -22.55 35.38 7.63
N PHE A 20 -21.44 34.69 7.88
CA PHE A 20 -21.36 33.23 7.87
C PHE A 20 -21.48 32.69 9.30
N TYR A 21 -22.46 31.82 9.54
CA TYR A 21 -22.69 31.18 10.84
C TYR A 21 -22.30 29.70 10.75
N PRO A 22 -21.03 29.35 11.02
CA PRO A 22 -20.60 27.96 11.00
C PRO A 22 -21.30 27.21 12.14
N ARG A 23 -22.02 26.13 11.84
CA ARG A 23 -22.58 25.22 12.85
C ARG A 23 -21.51 24.29 13.43
N GLU A 24 -20.32 24.82 13.73
CA GLU A 24 -19.14 24.08 14.22
C GLU A 24 -18.58 23.01 13.25
N THR A 25 -18.98 23.03 11.98
CA THR A 25 -18.51 22.11 10.96
C THR A 25 -17.23 22.64 10.31
N HIS A 26 -16.11 21.92 10.50
CA HIS A 26 -14.85 22.18 9.79
C HIS A 26 -14.99 21.94 8.28
N GLY A 27 -14.30 22.73 7.47
CA GLY A 27 -14.26 22.59 6.01
C GLY A 27 -14.38 23.90 5.26
N ARG A 28 -14.40 23.80 3.93
CA ARG A 28 -14.62 24.91 3.00
C ARG A 28 -16.06 24.93 2.50
N TYR A 29 -16.60 26.13 2.42
CA TYR A 29 -17.95 26.42 1.98
C TYR A 29 -17.86 27.42 0.84
N GLU A 30 -18.39 27.02 -0.31
CA GLU A 30 -18.50 27.89 -1.48
C GLU A 30 -19.97 28.11 -1.80
N ASN A 31 -20.33 29.36 -2.06
CA ASN A 31 -21.67 29.72 -2.50
C ASN A 31 -21.61 30.90 -3.46
N ARG A 32 -22.69 31.15 -4.19
CA ARG A 32 -22.82 32.26 -5.12
C ARG A 32 -23.70 33.34 -4.51
N LEU A 33 -23.17 34.56 -4.46
CA LEU A 33 -23.94 35.77 -4.20
C LEU A 33 -24.41 36.31 -5.55
N GLU A 34 -25.72 36.32 -5.74
CA GLU A 34 -26.36 36.90 -6.93
C GLU A 34 -26.98 38.25 -6.58
N CYS A 35 -26.48 39.30 -7.22
CA CYS A 35 -27.01 40.65 -7.10
C CYS A 35 -27.78 41.00 -8.36
N LEU A 36 -29.11 41.08 -8.26
CA LEU A 36 -29.98 41.51 -9.35
C LEU A 36 -30.06 43.04 -9.39
N PHE A 37 -29.66 43.62 -10.51
CA PHE A 37 -29.77 45.04 -10.78
C PHE A 37 -30.86 45.30 -11.81
N LYS A 38 -31.54 46.44 -11.68
CA LYS A 38 -32.47 46.96 -12.67
C LYS A 38 -32.09 48.41 -12.95
N ASP A 39 -31.79 48.71 -14.20
CA ASP A 39 -31.63 50.10 -14.64
C ASP A 39 -33.02 50.76 -14.70
N ASN A 40 -33.20 51.83 -13.94
CA ASN A 40 -34.46 52.55 -13.86
C ASN A 40 -34.76 53.39 -15.13
N ALA A 41 -33.74 53.72 -15.94
CA ALA A 41 -33.94 54.50 -17.16
C ALA A 41 -34.31 53.63 -18.37
N SER A 42 -33.65 52.49 -18.54
CA SER A 42 -33.88 51.55 -19.66
C SER A 42 -34.84 50.41 -19.32
N GLY A 43 -35.11 50.16 -18.03
CA GLY A 43 -35.90 49.03 -17.55
C GLY A 43 -35.19 47.68 -17.60
N GLN A 44 -33.97 47.63 -18.14
CA GLN A 44 -33.18 46.41 -18.34
C GLN A 44 -32.70 45.85 -16.99
N LYS A 45 -32.78 44.53 -16.83
CA LYS A 45 -32.28 43.81 -15.67
C LYS A 45 -30.99 43.09 -16.03
N PHE A 46 -30.04 43.04 -15.10
CA PHE A 46 -28.82 42.23 -15.22
C PHE A 46 -28.42 41.68 -13.85
N ILE A 47 -27.70 40.56 -13.85
CA ILE A 47 -27.24 39.88 -12.62
C ILE A 47 -25.73 39.98 -12.57
N ILE A 48 -25.21 40.35 -11.39
CA ILE A 48 -23.80 40.18 -11.06
C ILE A 48 -23.69 39.03 -10.07
N THR A 49 -23.00 37.97 -10.48
CA THR A 49 -22.69 36.84 -9.62
C THR A 49 -21.28 36.98 -9.05
N ARG A 50 -21.12 36.71 -7.76
CA ARG A 50 -19.82 36.64 -7.07
C ARG A 50 -19.73 35.32 -6.32
N LEU A 51 -18.59 34.63 -6.46
CA LEU A 51 -18.31 33.47 -5.62
C LEU A 51 -17.90 33.96 -4.23
N VAL A 52 -18.50 33.40 -3.20
CA VAL A 52 -18.16 33.63 -1.79
C VAL A 52 -17.63 32.33 -1.23
N CYS A 53 -16.40 32.37 -0.72
CA CYS A 53 -15.75 31.23 -0.09
C CYS A 53 -15.53 31.53 1.40
N ALA A 54 -15.87 30.58 2.27
CA ALA A 54 -15.56 30.62 3.69
C ALA A 54 -14.88 29.32 4.10
N ALA A 55 -13.87 29.39 4.95
CA ALA A 55 -13.20 28.21 5.51
C ALA A 55 -13.33 28.21 7.04
N VAL A 56 -13.67 27.06 7.61
CA VAL A 56 -13.78 26.84 9.07
C VAL A 56 -12.65 25.93 9.50
N GLY A 57 -11.62 26.50 10.12
CA GLY A 57 -10.40 25.76 10.47
C GLY A 57 -9.42 26.58 11.29
N SER A 58 -8.24 26.02 11.52
CA SER A 58 -7.10 26.75 12.10
C SER A 58 -6.45 27.57 10.99
N GLU A 59 -6.61 28.90 11.02
CA GLU A 59 -5.98 29.81 10.06
C GLU A 59 -4.47 29.60 10.01
N ALA A 60 -3.82 29.50 11.17
CA ALA A 60 -2.38 29.22 11.27
C ALA A 60 -1.96 27.89 10.62
N ASP A 61 -2.80 26.85 10.68
CA ASP A 61 -2.49 25.56 10.04
C ASP A 61 -2.64 25.68 8.51
N LEU A 62 -3.65 26.41 8.03
CA LEU A 62 -3.86 26.64 6.60
C LEU A 62 -2.75 27.49 5.99
N GLU A 63 -2.25 28.49 6.71
CA GLU A 63 -1.09 29.29 6.33
C GLU A 63 0.19 28.44 6.28
N GLU A 64 0.44 27.60 7.28
CA GLU A 64 1.61 26.70 7.33
C GLU A 64 1.61 25.67 6.20
N LEU A 65 0.42 25.23 5.75
CA LEU A 65 0.26 24.19 4.73
C LEU A 65 0.08 24.71 3.31
N GLN A 66 0.26 26.01 3.06
CA GLN A 66 0.16 26.54 1.70
C GLN A 66 1.11 25.80 0.73
N PRO A 67 0.71 25.62 -0.54
CA PRO A 67 1.57 25.03 -1.54
C PRO A 67 2.84 25.86 -1.67
N VAL A 68 4.00 25.24 -1.51
CA VAL A 68 5.28 25.91 -1.81
C VAL A 68 5.40 25.99 -3.32
N ALA A 69 5.50 27.21 -3.87
CA ALA A 69 5.83 27.39 -5.28
C ALA A 69 7.23 26.83 -5.53
N VAL A 70 7.31 25.74 -6.27
CA VAL A 70 8.61 25.20 -6.71
C VAL A 70 9.12 26.12 -7.81
N SER A 71 10.37 26.59 -7.66
CA SER A 71 11.10 27.28 -8.72
C SER A 71 11.00 26.47 -10.01
N SER A 72 10.50 27.13 -11.05
CA SER A 72 10.38 26.63 -12.41
C SER A 72 11.69 25.98 -12.88
N GLY A 73 11.58 24.76 -13.42
CA GLY A 73 12.65 24.14 -14.21
C GLY A 73 12.93 22.67 -13.88
N HIS A 74 11.97 21.78 -14.10
CA HIS A 74 12.33 20.40 -14.49
C HIS A 74 12.04 20.32 -15.99
N ALA A 75 13.09 20.47 -16.79
CA ALA A 75 13.05 20.21 -18.22
C ALA A 75 12.74 18.71 -18.44
N SER A 76 12.01 18.40 -19.50
CA SER A 76 11.79 17.03 -19.95
C SER A 76 13.15 16.35 -20.19
N ASN A 77 13.41 15.28 -19.43
CA ASN A 77 14.64 14.48 -19.50
C ASN A 77 14.80 13.84 -20.88
N VAL A 78 15.98 13.99 -21.48
CA VAL A 78 16.52 13.05 -22.46
C VAL A 78 17.75 12.48 -21.77
N ARG A 79 17.71 11.21 -21.33
CA ARG A 79 18.91 10.47 -20.89
C ARG A 79 20.02 10.77 -21.90
N ILE A 80 21.15 11.29 -21.45
CA ILE A 80 22.26 11.59 -22.36
C ILE A 80 22.74 10.24 -22.86
N GLY A 81 22.58 9.94 -24.13
CA GLY A 81 22.99 8.65 -24.68
C GLY A 81 24.49 8.44 -24.49
N TYR A 82 24.88 7.63 -23.50
CA TYR A 82 26.23 7.13 -23.30
C TYR A 82 26.22 5.61 -23.35
N ASN A 83 27.34 5.01 -23.73
CA ASN A 83 27.48 3.56 -23.65
C ASN A 83 27.64 3.16 -22.17
N PRO A 84 26.85 2.23 -21.61
CA PRO A 84 27.03 1.76 -20.25
C PRO A 84 28.44 1.25 -19.93
N ALA A 85 29.19 0.81 -20.95
CA ALA A 85 30.59 0.41 -20.81
C ALA A 85 31.54 1.58 -20.46
N ASP A 86 31.13 2.82 -20.72
CA ASP A 86 31.92 4.03 -20.47
C ASP A 86 31.75 4.56 -19.03
N ILE A 87 30.84 3.97 -18.25
CA ILE A 87 30.58 4.39 -16.86
C ILE A 87 31.83 4.11 -16.01
N VAL A 88 32.43 5.19 -15.50
CA VAL A 88 33.54 5.07 -14.56
C VAL A 88 33.01 4.87 -13.15
N LEU A 89 33.06 3.62 -12.67
CA LEU A 89 32.53 3.23 -11.36
C LEU A 89 33.42 3.65 -10.19
N GLY A 90 32.81 4.19 -9.15
CA GLY A 90 33.44 4.46 -7.87
C GLY A 90 33.60 3.23 -6.98
N GLU A 91 34.05 3.46 -5.75
CA GLU A 91 34.25 2.38 -4.79
C GLU A 91 32.91 1.86 -4.25
N ALA A 92 32.63 0.56 -4.46
CA ALA A 92 31.48 -0.12 -3.89
C ALA A 92 31.55 -0.18 -2.35
N PRO A 93 30.46 0.08 -1.62
CA PRO A 93 30.46 0.05 -0.15
C PRO A 93 30.55 -1.39 0.38
N GLU A 94 31.01 -1.52 1.63
CA GLU A 94 31.23 -2.81 2.31
C GLU A 94 30.01 -3.75 2.31
N PRO A 95 28.74 -3.28 2.46
CA PRO A 95 27.55 -4.13 2.34
C PRO A 95 27.47 -5.00 1.08
N LEU A 96 27.98 -4.53 -0.07
CA LEU A 96 27.98 -5.33 -1.31
C LEU A 96 28.97 -6.50 -1.27
N ARG A 97 29.98 -6.45 -0.39
CA ARG A 97 31.04 -7.46 -0.22
C ARG A 97 30.86 -8.30 1.04
N ALA A 98 29.94 -7.91 1.93
CA ALA A 98 29.78 -8.51 3.25
C ALA A 98 29.42 -10.00 3.24
N ILE A 99 28.70 -10.48 2.22
CA ILE A 99 28.33 -11.90 2.10
C ILE A 99 29.37 -12.65 1.26
N PRO A 100 29.93 -13.77 1.76
CA PRO A 100 30.92 -14.58 1.04
C PRO A 100 30.22 -15.48 0.00
N TRP A 101 29.75 -14.87 -1.09
CA TRP A 101 29.06 -15.58 -2.17
C TRP A 101 29.98 -16.61 -2.84
N VAL A 102 29.52 -17.86 -2.95
CA VAL A 102 30.19 -18.95 -3.67
C VAL A 102 29.52 -19.19 -5.02
N ARG A 103 28.21 -18.97 -5.11
CA ARG A 103 27.45 -19.09 -6.36
C ARG A 103 27.36 -17.73 -7.06
N ARG A 104 27.67 -17.72 -8.35
CA ARG A 104 27.54 -16.53 -9.20
C ARG A 104 26.06 -16.18 -9.40
N LEU A 105 25.77 -14.88 -9.38
CA LEU A 105 24.50 -14.33 -9.85
C LEU A 105 24.67 -13.93 -11.31
N GLU A 106 23.80 -14.44 -12.19
CA GLU A 106 23.78 -14.06 -13.60
C GLU A 106 23.08 -12.71 -13.79
N ALA A 107 23.29 -12.08 -14.95
CA ALA A 107 22.80 -10.73 -15.20
C ALA A 107 21.28 -10.67 -15.42
N TYR A 108 20.69 -11.73 -15.99
CA TYR A 108 19.26 -11.80 -16.37
C TYR A 108 18.78 -10.53 -17.08
N ASN A 109 19.47 -10.12 -18.14
CA ASN A 109 19.10 -8.92 -18.90
C ASN A 109 17.74 -9.11 -19.59
N ILE A 110 16.98 -8.03 -19.69
CA ILE A 110 15.71 -8.00 -20.44
C ILE A 110 15.99 -8.43 -21.89
N PRO A 111 15.32 -9.46 -22.41
CA PRO A 111 15.45 -9.86 -23.81
C PRO A 111 15.03 -8.73 -24.76
N GLU A 112 15.84 -8.46 -25.79
CA GLU A 112 15.61 -7.41 -26.79
C GLU A 112 14.21 -7.47 -27.45
N PRO A 113 13.65 -8.65 -27.78
CA PRO A 113 12.28 -8.73 -28.30
C PRO A 113 11.22 -8.20 -27.31
N ILE A 114 11.40 -8.46 -26.01
CA ILE A 114 10.47 -7.99 -24.97
C ILE A 114 10.56 -6.47 -24.84
N SER A 115 11.78 -5.91 -24.73
CA SER A 115 11.95 -4.46 -24.62
C SER A 115 11.42 -3.72 -25.86
N THR A 116 11.55 -4.30 -27.06
CA THR A 116 11.02 -3.72 -28.30
C THR A 116 9.49 -3.57 -28.27
N VAL A 117 8.79 -4.60 -27.79
CA VAL A 117 7.33 -4.56 -27.61
C VAL A 117 6.92 -3.55 -26.52
N LEU A 118 7.74 -3.43 -25.47
CA LEU A 118 7.44 -2.52 -24.35
C LEU A 118 7.75 -1.05 -24.67
N ALA A 119 8.65 -0.74 -25.59
CA ALA A 119 9.04 0.63 -25.92
C ALA A 119 7.92 1.43 -26.59
N GLU A 120 7.15 0.83 -27.51
CA GLU A 120 6.21 1.56 -28.37
C GLU A 120 4.81 0.94 -28.39
N GLY A 121 3.79 1.78 -28.67
CA GLY A 121 2.40 1.34 -28.83
C GLY A 121 1.50 1.60 -27.61
N LYS A 122 0.19 1.39 -27.81
CA LYS A 122 -0.83 1.55 -26.76
C LYS A 122 -0.75 0.40 -25.76
N LEU A 123 -1.07 0.66 -24.48
CA LEU A 123 -1.02 -0.32 -23.39
C LEU A 123 -1.68 -1.66 -23.75
N ARG A 124 -2.87 -1.62 -24.36
CA ARG A 124 -3.60 -2.85 -24.70
C ARG A 124 -2.85 -3.71 -25.71
N ARG A 125 -2.32 -3.10 -26.77
CA ARG A 125 -1.50 -3.81 -27.76
C ARG A 125 -0.23 -4.38 -27.14
N LYS A 126 0.38 -3.69 -26.18
CA LYS A 126 1.52 -4.22 -25.42
C LYS A 126 1.14 -5.46 -24.63
N ILE A 127 0.00 -5.43 -23.92
CA ILE A 127 -0.52 -6.60 -23.18
C ILE A 127 -0.75 -7.77 -24.14
N ASP A 128 -1.49 -7.56 -25.22
CA ASP A 128 -1.82 -8.61 -26.20
C ASP A 128 -0.53 -9.19 -26.83
N SER A 129 0.41 -8.33 -27.22
CA SER A 129 1.69 -8.76 -27.80
C SER A 129 2.54 -9.56 -26.81
N ILE A 130 2.62 -9.14 -25.54
CA ILE A 130 3.35 -9.90 -24.53
C ILE A 130 2.69 -11.27 -24.29
N GLN A 131 1.37 -11.29 -24.22
CA GLN A 131 0.59 -12.50 -24.00
C GLN A 131 0.73 -13.50 -25.14
N GLU A 132 0.63 -13.05 -26.40
CA GLU A 132 0.65 -13.92 -27.58
C GLU A 132 2.06 -14.38 -27.97
N GLN A 133 3.08 -13.51 -27.81
CA GLN A 133 4.42 -13.78 -28.34
C GLN A 133 5.37 -14.39 -27.33
N PHE A 134 5.19 -14.13 -26.02
CA PHE A 134 6.18 -14.51 -24.99
C PHE A 134 5.61 -15.34 -23.85
N LEU A 135 4.31 -15.23 -23.55
CA LEU A 135 3.69 -16.04 -22.51
C LEU A 135 3.16 -17.38 -23.05
N PRO A 136 3.29 -18.46 -22.27
CA PRO A 136 2.65 -19.73 -22.57
C PRO A 136 1.13 -19.62 -22.43
N GLU A 137 0.37 -20.38 -23.24
CA GLU A 137 -1.11 -20.42 -23.17
C GLU A 137 -1.63 -20.86 -21.80
N THR A 138 -0.92 -21.78 -21.14
CA THR A 138 -1.29 -22.28 -19.81
C THR A 138 -0.09 -22.30 -18.88
N LEU A 139 -0.34 -21.99 -17.60
CA LEU A 139 0.66 -22.11 -16.53
C LEU A 139 0.71 -23.57 -16.06
N SER A 140 1.71 -24.31 -16.53
CA SER A 140 2.01 -25.70 -16.17
C SER A 140 3.35 -25.78 -15.44
N ILE A 141 3.76 -26.98 -15.02
CA ILE A 141 5.07 -27.22 -14.39
C ILE A 141 6.20 -26.90 -15.37
N GLU A 142 6.01 -27.27 -16.64
CA GLU A 142 6.98 -27.08 -17.73
C GLU A 142 7.11 -25.61 -18.11
N THR A 143 5.99 -24.88 -18.15
CA THR A 143 5.94 -23.48 -18.58
C THR A 143 6.12 -22.46 -17.44
N TYR A 144 6.15 -22.95 -16.19
CA TYR A 144 6.24 -22.11 -14.99
C TYR A 144 7.40 -21.12 -15.01
N THR A 145 8.60 -21.59 -15.38
CA THR A 145 9.81 -20.77 -15.34
C THR A 145 9.75 -19.66 -16.38
N SER A 146 9.38 -19.97 -17.63
CA SER A 146 9.29 -18.97 -18.69
C SER A 146 8.21 -17.94 -18.39
N TYR A 147 7.02 -18.37 -17.95
CA TYR A 147 5.91 -17.48 -17.60
C TYR A 147 6.34 -16.39 -16.60
N TRP A 148 6.92 -16.79 -15.48
CA TRP A 148 7.31 -15.83 -14.45
C TRP A 148 8.53 -14.99 -14.82
N GLN A 149 9.50 -15.53 -15.57
CA GLN A 149 10.65 -14.75 -16.00
C GLN A 149 10.26 -13.65 -16.99
N VAL A 150 9.31 -13.91 -17.90
CA VAL A 150 8.78 -12.88 -18.80
C VAL A 150 8.13 -11.74 -18.00
N LEU A 151 7.26 -12.06 -17.04
CA LEU A 151 6.60 -11.05 -16.22
C LEU A 151 7.58 -10.24 -15.36
N LEU A 152 8.65 -10.87 -14.84
CA LEU A 152 9.70 -10.14 -14.13
C LEU A 152 10.46 -9.17 -15.03
N HIS A 153 10.74 -9.52 -16.28
CA HIS A 153 11.37 -8.60 -17.24
C HIS A 153 10.45 -7.43 -17.60
N VAL A 154 9.15 -7.69 -17.75
CA VAL A 154 8.14 -6.64 -17.99
C VAL A 154 8.01 -5.70 -16.79
N GLU A 155 8.07 -6.24 -15.58
CA GLU A 155 8.11 -5.45 -14.34
C GLU A 155 9.40 -4.63 -14.23
N GLU A 156 10.56 -5.24 -14.48
CA GLU A 156 11.87 -4.58 -14.46
C GLU A 156 11.92 -3.38 -15.42
N TYR A 157 11.36 -3.52 -16.62
CA TYR A 157 11.28 -2.45 -17.60
C TYR A 157 10.48 -1.26 -17.07
N GLN A 158 9.29 -1.49 -16.49
CA GLN A 158 8.49 -0.41 -15.91
C GLN A 158 9.19 0.24 -14.72
N MET A 159 9.86 -0.54 -13.88
CA MET A 159 10.59 -0.01 -12.73
C MET A 159 11.75 0.91 -13.14
N ASP A 160 12.41 0.64 -14.27
CA ASP A 160 13.43 1.53 -14.84
C ASP A 160 12.80 2.84 -15.36
N GLU A 161 11.71 2.75 -16.13
CA GLU A 161 10.98 3.94 -16.62
C GLU A 161 10.39 4.80 -15.48
N ASP A 162 9.97 4.17 -14.39
CA ASP A 162 9.47 4.87 -13.21
C ASP A 162 10.59 5.64 -12.48
N LEU A 163 11.82 5.11 -12.51
CA LEU A 163 12.99 5.75 -11.90
C LEU A 163 13.47 6.97 -12.69
N ASP A 164 13.33 6.96 -14.01
CA ASP A 164 13.69 8.10 -14.89
C ASP A 164 12.99 9.41 -14.53
N ARG A 165 11.84 9.31 -13.86
CA ARG A 165 11.07 10.47 -13.39
C ARG A 165 11.75 11.21 -12.26
N PHE A 166 12.69 10.56 -11.57
CA PHE A 166 13.45 11.14 -10.47
C PHE A 166 14.80 11.70 -10.93
N ASP A 167 15.21 11.46 -12.18
CA ASP A 167 16.44 12.01 -12.75
C ASP A 167 16.44 13.53 -12.67
N MET A 168 17.62 14.09 -12.39
CA MET A 168 17.78 15.50 -12.06
C MET A 168 18.81 16.15 -12.98
N ALA A 169 18.42 17.24 -13.65
CA ALA A 169 19.35 17.98 -14.50
C ALA A 169 20.04 19.13 -13.76
N GLY A 170 21.30 19.39 -14.10
CA GLY A 170 22.01 20.60 -13.66
C GLY A 170 22.24 20.72 -12.15
N VAL A 171 22.48 19.61 -11.45
CA VAL A 171 22.60 19.56 -9.99
C VAL A 171 24.05 19.76 -9.52
N ARG A 172 24.21 20.40 -8.35
CA ARG A 172 25.50 20.53 -7.67
C ARG A 172 25.66 19.45 -6.62
N LEU A 173 26.85 18.85 -6.58
CA LEU A 173 27.24 17.91 -5.53
C LEU A 173 28.09 18.61 -4.47
N SER A 174 27.77 18.40 -3.20
CA SER A 174 28.50 18.98 -2.07
C SER A 174 29.52 17.99 -1.52
N LYS A 175 30.82 18.28 -1.62
CA LYS A 175 31.86 17.40 -1.09
C LYS A 175 31.98 17.52 0.43
N ARG A 176 31.86 16.40 1.14
CA ARG A 176 32.08 16.29 2.59
C ARG A 176 32.95 15.08 2.89
N GLY A 177 34.19 15.34 3.30
CA GLY A 177 35.19 14.28 3.46
C GLY A 177 35.44 13.55 2.15
N ARG A 178 35.24 12.22 2.16
CA ARG A 178 35.41 11.36 0.98
C ARG A 178 34.17 11.22 0.09
N TYR A 179 33.02 11.74 0.53
CA TYR A 179 31.74 11.56 -0.16
C TYR A 179 31.25 12.83 -0.83
N TYR A 180 30.51 12.66 -1.92
CA TYR A 180 29.79 13.71 -2.63
C TYR A 180 28.31 13.60 -2.31
N PHE A 181 27.76 14.60 -1.64
CA PHE A 181 26.37 14.59 -1.19
C PHE A 181 25.45 15.23 -2.22
N LEU A 182 24.45 14.46 -2.64
CA LEU A 182 23.35 14.85 -3.50
C LEU A 182 22.11 15.05 -2.63
N THR A 183 21.40 16.18 -2.80
CA THR A 183 20.07 16.37 -2.21
C THR A 183 19.04 15.79 -3.16
N VAL A 184 18.25 14.84 -2.68
CA VAL A 184 17.22 14.14 -3.46
C VAL A 184 15.85 14.51 -2.87
N PRO A 185 15.04 15.32 -3.58
CA PRO A 185 13.66 15.59 -3.19
C PRO A 185 12.86 14.28 -3.04
N GLY A 186 12.04 14.15 -2.00
CA GLY A 186 11.23 12.94 -1.75
C GLY A 186 11.98 11.74 -1.15
N LEU A 187 13.30 11.84 -0.93
CA LEU A 187 14.10 10.74 -0.34
C LEU A 187 13.59 10.28 1.04
N ALA A 188 13.16 11.22 1.89
CA ALA A 188 12.59 10.91 3.21
C ALA A 188 11.31 10.06 3.11
N GLU A 189 10.60 10.14 1.97
CA GLU A 189 9.40 9.37 1.67
C GLU A 189 9.72 8.07 0.92
N LYS A 190 11.01 7.77 0.70
CA LYS A 190 11.54 6.66 -0.12
C LYS A 190 11.10 6.75 -1.59
N ARG A 191 11.08 7.96 -2.15
CA ARG A 191 10.75 8.24 -3.56
C ARG A 191 11.76 9.23 -4.15
N PRO A 192 12.79 8.78 -4.89
CA PRO A 192 13.09 7.39 -5.20
C PRO A 192 13.54 6.62 -3.95
N SER A 193 13.31 5.31 -3.93
CA SER A 193 13.80 4.46 -2.85
C SER A 193 15.28 4.21 -3.05
N VAL A 194 16.12 4.92 -2.29
CA VAL A 194 17.58 4.77 -2.34
C VAL A 194 18.10 4.11 -1.07
N MET A 195 18.95 3.10 -1.23
CA MET A 195 19.57 2.30 -0.18
C MET A 195 21.10 2.32 -0.31
N ILE A 196 21.79 2.00 0.78
CA ILE A 196 23.24 1.82 0.75
C ILE A 196 23.59 0.69 -0.23
N GLY A 197 24.49 0.98 -1.17
CA GLY A 197 24.88 0.08 -2.25
C GLY A 197 24.25 0.39 -3.61
N ASP A 198 23.22 1.23 -3.66
CA ASP A 198 22.63 1.64 -4.93
C ASP A 198 23.61 2.48 -5.76
N LEU A 199 23.47 2.43 -7.08
CA LEU A 199 24.31 3.14 -8.03
C LEU A 199 23.55 4.36 -8.54
N ILE A 200 24.17 5.54 -8.43
CA ILE A 200 23.66 6.79 -9.01
C ILE A 200 24.69 7.29 -10.02
N ILE A 201 24.25 7.62 -11.22
CA ILE A 201 25.13 8.03 -12.31
C ILE A 201 25.12 9.55 -12.38
N ALA A 202 26.30 10.15 -12.38
CA ALA A 202 26.51 11.57 -12.58
C ALA A 202 27.18 11.79 -13.94
N VAL A 203 26.46 12.43 -14.86
CA VAL A 203 26.96 12.81 -16.17
C VAL A 203 27.50 14.24 -16.08
N SER A 204 28.80 14.40 -16.39
CA SER A 204 29.43 15.72 -16.42
C SER A 204 28.98 16.54 -17.63
N SER A 205 29.20 17.86 -17.58
CA SER A 205 28.95 18.77 -18.71
C SER A 205 29.68 18.39 -20.02
N GLN A 206 30.70 17.53 -19.97
CA GLN A 206 31.40 16.99 -21.12
C GLN A 206 30.77 15.69 -21.66
N GLY A 207 29.62 15.27 -21.12
CA GLY A 207 28.93 14.03 -21.49
C GLY A 207 29.52 12.75 -20.89
N LYS A 208 30.55 12.85 -20.04
CA LYS A 208 31.20 11.67 -19.44
C LYS A 208 30.43 11.16 -18.22
N PRO A 209 30.02 9.87 -18.19
CA PRO A 209 29.27 9.28 -17.07
C PRO A 209 30.19 8.74 -15.96
N TYR A 210 29.83 9.02 -14.72
CA TYR A 210 30.51 8.51 -13.52
C TYR A 210 29.50 7.81 -12.61
N GLY A 211 29.75 6.57 -12.25
CA GLY A 211 28.88 5.82 -11.34
C GLY A 211 29.31 6.00 -9.88
N GLY A 212 28.48 6.63 -9.06
CA GLY A 212 28.70 6.82 -7.64
C GLY A 212 27.87 5.83 -6.84
N TYR A 213 28.52 4.99 -6.02
CA TYR A 213 27.78 4.14 -5.10
C TYR A 213 27.31 4.93 -3.89
N VAL A 214 26.12 4.64 -3.39
CA VAL A 214 25.56 5.20 -2.15
C VAL A 214 26.23 4.55 -0.95
N HIS A 215 26.92 5.33 -0.13
CA HIS A 215 27.55 4.89 1.12
C HIS A 215 26.77 5.37 2.35
N VAL A 216 26.06 6.49 2.22
CA VAL A 216 25.37 7.17 3.32
C VAL A 216 24.00 7.65 2.84
N VAL A 217 22.97 7.47 3.65
CA VAL A 217 21.63 8.02 3.42
C VAL A 217 21.24 8.80 4.68
N GLU A 218 21.10 10.12 4.55
CA GLU A 218 20.84 11.06 5.65
C GLU A 218 19.70 12.01 5.29
N ASN A 219 18.54 11.89 5.95
CA ASN A 219 17.37 12.76 5.74
C ASN A 219 16.96 12.88 4.26
N LEU A 220 17.38 13.96 3.59
CA LEU A 220 17.10 14.28 2.18
C LEU A 220 18.35 14.18 1.29
N GLN A 221 19.46 13.65 1.82
CA GLN A 221 20.73 13.60 1.12
C GLN A 221 21.31 12.19 1.07
N VAL A 222 21.99 11.90 -0.04
CA VAL A 222 22.74 10.66 -0.24
C VAL A 222 24.21 10.98 -0.45
N GLY A 223 25.08 10.30 0.31
CA GLY A 223 26.53 10.40 0.19
C GLY A 223 27.06 9.38 -0.82
N LEU A 224 27.61 9.87 -1.92
CA LEU A 224 28.10 9.08 -3.05
C LEU A 224 29.63 8.97 -3.03
N SER A 225 30.15 7.79 -3.36
CA SER A 225 31.57 7.57 -3.59
C SER A 225 31.83 7.32 -5.08
N PHE A 226 32.47 8.29 -5.74
CA PHE A 226 32.87 8.19 -7.15
C PHE A 226 34.32 7.72 -7.30
N HIS A 227 34.73 7.41 -8.53
CA HIS A 227 36.12 7.10 -8.87
C HIS A 227 37.03 8.31 -8.63
N SER A 228 38.34 8.08 -8.44
CA SER A 228 39.31 9.15 -8.17
C SER A 228 39.45 10.17 -9.31
N SER A 229 39.07 9.79 -10.53
CA SER A 229 39.03 10.68 -11.71
C SER A 229 37.78 11.56 -11.78
N PHE A 230 36.87 11.45 -10.81
CA PHE A 230 35.68 12.30 -10.77
C PHE A 230 36.08 13.76 -10.48
N PRO A 231 35.75 14.71 -11.37
CA PRO A 231 36.27 16.07 -11.31
C PRO A 231 35.89 16.80 -10.01
N GLY A 232 34.64 16.65 -9.55
CA GLY A 232 34.22 17.04 -8.20
C GLY A 232 34.46 18.51 -7.82
N GLU A 233 34.67 19.40 -8.79
CA GLU A 233 35.05 20.81 -8.57
C GLU A 233 33.87 21.67 -8.11
N SER A 234 34.14 22.68 -7.29
CA SER A 234 33.13 23.66 -6.84
C SER A 234 32.62 24.50 -8.03
N GLY A 235 31.40 24.21 -8.46
CA GLY A 235 30.68 25.01 -9.46
C GLY A 235 30.21 24.22 -10.68
N GLN A 236 30.73 23.00 -10.90
CA GLN A 236 30.27 22.15 -12.00
C GLN A 236 28.85 21.62 -11.70
N LEU A 237 28.03 21.60 -12.74
CA LEU A 237 26.70 21.00 -12.72
C LEU A 237 26.78 19.60 -13.35
N TYR A 238 26.01 18.68 -12.78
CA TYR A 238 25.92 17.30 -13.24
C TYR A 238 24.46 16.94 -13.50
N ASP A 239 24.23 16.18 -14.54
CA ASP A 239 22.95 15.49 -14.74
C ASP A 239 23.02 14.16 -13.99
N ILE A 240 22.00 13.88 -13.20
CA ILE A 240 21.94 12.76 -12.26
C ILE A 240 20.90 11.77 -12.76
N GLU A 241 21.31 10.52 -12.94
CA GLU A 241 20.46 9.41 -13.35
C GLU A 241 20.41 8.36 -12.24
N PHE A 242 19.21 7.93 -11.84
CA PHE A 242 19.00 6.89 -10.84
C PHE A 242 19.00 5.50 -11.48
N SER A 243 19.77 4.56 -10.94
CA SER A 243 19.82 3.19 -11.46
C SER A 243 19.01 2.22 -10.58
N LEU A 244 18.21 1.37 -11.22
CA LEU A 244 17.45 0.33 -10.54
C LEU A 244 18.35 -0.69 -9.82
N CYS A 245 18.06 -0.97 -8.55
CA CYS A 245 18.67 -2.09 -7.85
C CYS A 245 18.09 -3.42 -8.35
N ARG A 246 18.75 -4.03 -9.33
CA ARG A 246 18.29 -5.28 -10.00
C ARG A 246 18.44 -6.55 -9.14
N ILE A 247 19.11 -6.49 -7.99
CA ILE A 247 19.45 -7.67 -7.18
C ILE A 247 18.20 -8.49 -6.80
N PRO A 248 17.10 -7.91 -6.26
CA PRO A 248 15.92 -8.69 -5.91
C PRO A 248 15.33 -9.46 -7.10
N LEU A 249 15.17 -8.79 -8.25
CA LEU A 249 14.65 -9.40 -9.49
C LEU A 249 15.58 -10.50 -10.00
N GLN A 250 16.89 -10.26 -10.02
CA GLN A 250 17.89 -11.26 -10.40
C GLN A 250 17.86 -12.49 -9.48
N ARG A 251 17.58 -12.31 -8.17
CA ARG A 251 17.41 -13.44 -7.24
C ARG A 251 16.14 -14.23 -7.52
N MET A 252 15.05 -13.56 -7.92
CA MET A 252 13.83 -14.24 -8.37
C MET A 252 14.11 -15.05 -9.65
N HIS A 253 14.75 -14.45 -10.66
CA HIS A 253 15.17 -15.18 -11.87
C HIS A 253 16.07 -16.38 -11.54
N GLN A 254 17.09 -16.19 -10.70
CA GLN A 254 17.99 -17.25 -10.25
C GLN A 254 17.23 -18.41 -9.60
N ALA A 255 16.26 -18.09 -8.74
CA ALA A 255 15.42 -19.07 -8.08
C ALA A 255 14.53 -19.83 -9.07
N LEU A 256 13.92 -19.13 -10.03
CA LEU A 256 13.11 -19.72 -11.09
C LEU A 256 13.95 -20.67 -11.97
N SER A 257 15.21 -20.36 -12.25
CA SER A 257 16.12 -21.25 -13.00
C SER A 257 16.57 -22.49 -12.21
N GLN A 258 16.28 -22.61 -10.91
CA GLN A 258 16.67 -23.78 -10.13
C GLN A 258 15.74 -24.98 -10.35
N GLN A 259 16.33 -26.12 -10.72
CA GLN A 259 15.62 -27.41 -10.73
C GLN A 259 15.20 -27.81 -9.31
N THR A 260 13.91 -28.03 -9.12
CA THR A 260 13.28 -28.37 -7.85
C THR A 260 12.13 -29.35 -8.17
N PRO A 261 11.83 -30.36 -7.33
CA PRO A 261 10.66 -31.21 -7.53
C PRO A 261 9.39 -30.39 -7.28
N LEU A 262 8.88 -29.76 -8.33
CA LEU A 262 7.86 -28.72 -8.29
C LEU A 262 6.44 -29.28 -8.32
N ASP A 263 6.24 -30.51 -8.81
CA ASP A 263 4.91 -31.05 -9.11
C ASP A 263 3.97 -30.91 -7.91
N ARG A 264 4.39 -31.38 -6.73
CA ARG A 264 3.60 -31.29 -5.48
C ARG A 264 3.44 -29.86 -4.93
N LEU A 265 4.34 -28.94 -5.29
CA LEU A 265 4.38 -27.58 -4.76
C LEU A 265 3.57 -26.62 -5.64
N LEU A 266 3.57 -26.82 -6.97
CA LEU A 266 2.90 -25.94 -7.92
C LEU A 266 1.52 -26.43 -8.32
N ALA A 267 1.36 -27.75 -8.48
CA ALA A 267 0.15 -28.41 -8.95
C ALA A 267 -0.12 -29.66 -8.08
N PRO A 268 -0.54 -29.47 -6.82
CA PRO A 268 -0.79 -30.59 -5.90
C PRO A 268 -1.86 -31.54 -6.46
N ASN A 269 -1.47 -32.79 -6.73
CA ASN A 269 -2.38 -33.87 -7.17
C ASN A 269 -3.10 -34.55 -5.98
N HIS A 270 -4.15 -35.32 -6.25
CA HIS A 270 -4.98 -36.04 -5.26
C HIS A 270 -4.27 -37.13 -4.44
N PHE A 271 -2.97 -37.36 -4.64
CA PHE A 271 -2.23 -38.41 -3.94
C PHE A 271 -1.71 -37.90 -2.60
N PHE A 272 -2.38 -38.29 -1.52
CA PHE A 272 -2.04 -37.88 -0.16
C PHE A 272 -1.34 -39.02 0.59
N PRO A 273 -0.12 -38.83 1.08
CA PRO A 273 0.50 -39.82 1.97
C PRO A 273 -0.32 -39.92 3.26
N ALA A 274 -0.46 -41.14 3.79
CA ALA A 274 -1.16 -41.38 5.05
C ALA A 274 -0.54 -40.54 6.18
N SER A 275 -1.37 -39.74 6.86
CA SER A 275 -0.92 -38.91 7.98
C SER A 275 -0.53 -39.78 9.16
N ILE A 276 0.49 -39.32 9.89
CA ILE A 276 0.80 -39.87 11.21
C ILE A 276 -0.26 -39.30 12.17
N LEU A 277 -0.86 -40.14 13.02
CA LEU A 277 -1.77 -39.66 14.07
C LEU A 277 -1.00 -38.71 14.99
N PRO A 278 -1.47 -37.47 15.20
CA PRO A 278 -0.81 -36.56 16.13
C PRO A 278 -0.88 -37.14 17.54
N GLY A 279 0.28 -37.40 18.14
CA GLY A 279 0.38 -37.50 19.60
C GLY A 279 -0.05 -36.18 20.25
N GLN A 280 -0.45 -36.24 21.52
CA GLN A 280 -0.87 -35.07 22.30
C GLN A 280 0.22 -33.97 22.25
N LEU A 281 -0.17 -32.76 21.83
CA LEU A 281 0.71 -31.60 21.76
C LEU A 281 0.82 -30.94 23.14
N THR A 282 2.05 -30.59 23.56
CA THR A 282 2.28 -29.75 24.74
C THR A 282 2.58 -28.34 24.25
N LEU A 283 1.56 -27.49 24.19
CA LEU A 283 1.65 -26.16 23.56
C LEU A 283 2.51 -25.20 24.39
N TYR A 284 3.37 -24.43 23.73
CA TYR A 284 4.13 -23.34 24.36
C TYR A 284 3.22 -22.17 24.70
N ASN A 285 2.32 -21.81 23.79
CA ASN A 285 1.29 -20.82 24.03
C ASN A 285 -0.03 -21.48 24.40
N THR A 286 -0.35 -21.47 25.69
CA THR A 286 -1.59 -22.04 26.23
C THR A 286 -2.86 -21.42 25.65
N LYS A 287 -2.81 -20.18 25.15
CA LYS A 287 -3.96 -19.52 24.52
C LYS A 287 -4.42 -20.19 23.21
N ILE A 288 -3.54 -21.00 22.60
CA ILE A 288 -3.89 -21.79 21.40
C ILE A 288 -4.78 -22.98 21.76
N ALA A 289 -4.68 -23.52 22.98
CA ALA A 289 -5.48 -24.68 23.41
C ALA A 289 -6.99 -24.39 23.31
N ASP A 290 -7.40 -23.17 23.71
CA ASP A 290 -8.80 -22.73 23.69
C ASP A 290 -9.22 -22.11 22.34
N ASN A 291 -8.38 -22.24 21.30
CA ASN A 291 -8.63 -21.79 19.95
C ASN A 291 -8.59 -22.97 18.97
N PRO A 292 -9.75 -23.61 18.68
CA PRO A 292 -9.79 -24.81 17.84
C PRO A 292 -9.17 -24.62 16.44
N PRO A 293 -9.42 -23.53 15.70
CA PRO A 293 -8.73 -23.29 14.43
C PRO A 293 -7.21 -23.21 14.54
N GLN A 294 -6.67 -22.51 15.54
CA GLN A 294 -5.20 -22.45 15.73
C GLN A 294 -4.64 -23.81 16.13
N HIS A 295 -5.28 -24.51 17.07
CA HIS A 295 -4.88 -25.85 17.49
C HIS A 295 -4.89 -26.84 16.31
N GLN A 296 -5.93 -26.80 15.49
CA GLN A 296 -6.06 -27.62 14.29
C GLN A 296 -4.97 -27.31 13.26
N ALA A 297 -4.66 -26.03 13.04
CA ALA A 297 -3.57 -25.62 12.15
C ALA A 297 -2.22 -26.19 12.63
N VAL A 298 -1.87 -26.00 13.90
CA VAL A 298 -0.64 -26.55 14.50
C VAL A 298 -0.62 -28.06 14.37
N THR A 299 -1.71 -28.73 14.74
CA THR A 299 -1.82 -30.20 14.69
C THR A 299 -1.62 -30.73 13.27
N SER A 300 -2.25 -30.10 12.28
CA SER A 300 -2.15 -30.53 10.89
C SER A 300 -0.76 -30.28 10.30
N ILE A 301 -0.13 -29.14 10.59
CA ILE A 301 1.23 -28.83 10.15
C ILE A 301 2.22 -29.86 10.70
N VAL A 302 2.17 -30.12 12.01
CA VAL A 302 3.12 -31.00 12.69
C VAL A 302 2.93 -32.47 12.27
N SER A 303 1.73 -32.84 11.81
CA SER A 303 1.43 -34.20 11.34
C SER A 303 1.78 -34.43 9.87
N GLN A 304 2.25 -33.40 9.13
CA GLN A 304 2.58 -33.55 7.72
C GLN A 304 3.79 -34.48 7.52
N PRO A 305 3.66 -35.59 6.77
CA PRO A 305 4.82 -36.39 6.39
C PRO A 305 5.78 -35.58 5.52
N PRO A 306 7.09 -35.87 5.53
CA PRO A 306 8.07 -35.19 4.66
C PRO A 306 7.70 -35.29 3.19
N GLY A 307 7.72 -34.16 2.49
CA GLY A 307 7.34 -34.09 1.07
C GLY A 307 5.85 -33.90 0.82
N SER A 308 5.10 -33.41 1.83
CA SER A 308 3.68 -33.08 1.68
C SER A 308 3.44 -31.90 0.72
N THR A 309 2.23 -31.75 0.23
CA THR A 309 1.79 -30.53 -0.47
C THR A 309 1.83 -29.33 0.50
N PRO A 310 1.90 -28.09 -0.03
CA PRO A 310 1.90 -26.90 0.81
C PRO A 310 0.70 -26.85 1.77
N PHE A 311 0.95 -26.38 3.00
CA PHE A 311 -0.10 -26.09 3.98
C PHE A 311 -0.32 -24.58 4.07
N ILE A 312 -1.57 -24.14 4.20
CA ILE A 312 -1.94 -22.72 4.28
C ILE A 312 -2.67 -22.43 5.60
N VAL A 313 -2.11 -21.50 6.37
CA VAL A 313 -2.79 -20.84 7.48
C VAL A 313 -3.39 -19.54 6.94
N PHE A 314 -4.67 -19.58 6.58
CA PHE A 314 -5.42 -18.40 6.18
C PHE A 314 -5.86 -17.66 7.45
N GLY A 315 -5.35 -16.45 7.66
CA GLY A 315 -5.70 -15.67 8.85
C GLY A 315 -6.00 -14.22 8.54
N PRO A 316 -7.28 -13.83 8.63
CA PRO A 316 -7.70 -12.43 8.63
C PRO A 316 -6.97 -11.57 9.69
N PRO A 317 -7.06 -10.23 9.63
CA PRO A 317 -6.36 -9.33 10.55
C PRO A 317 -6.61 -9.72 12.01
N GLY A 318 -5.58 -9.67 12.85
CA GLY A 318 -5.72 -9.89 14.29
C GLY A 318 -6.02 -11.33 14.73
N THR A 319 -6.02 -12.32 13.83
CA THR A 319 -6.36 -13.72 14.16
C THR A 319 -5.21 -14.57 14.71
N GLY A 320 -4.01 -14.00 14.84
CA GLY A 320 -2.86 -14.68 15.43
C GLY A 320 -2.06 -15.58 14.50
N LYS A 321 -2.09 -15.35 13.17
CA LYS A 321 -1.28 -16.05 12.15
C LYS A 321 0.15 -16.38 12.59
N THR A 322 0.94 -15.33 12.88
CA THR A 322 2.35 -15.45 13.27
C THR A 322 2.53 -16.28 14.53
N VAL A 323 1.63 -16.14 15.50
CA VAL A 323 1.66 -16.93 16.74
C VAL A 323 1.38 -18.42 16.45
N THR A 324 0.44 -18.71 15.55
CA THR A 324 0.13 -20.08 15.13
C THR A 324 1.32 -20.74 14.43
N ILE A 325 1.98 -20.07 13.48
CA ILE A 325 3.13 -20.65 12.79
C ILE A 325 4.35 -20.79 13.71
N VAL A 326 4.55 -19.87 14.65
CA VAL A 326 5.64 -19.96 15.64
C VAL A 326 5.42 -21.18 16.54
N GLU A 327 4.20 -21.38 17.03
CA GLU A 327 3.87 -22.60 17.79
C GLU A 327 4.16 -23.86 16.96
N ALA A 328 3.73 -23.91 15.70
CA ALA A 328 4.00 -25.04 14.83
C ALA A 328 5.50 -25.30 14.63
N ILE A 329 6.31 -24.24 14.47
CA ILE A 329 7.78 -24.34 14.40
C ILE A 329 8.33 -24.99 15.68
N LEU A 330 7.92 -24.52 16.86
CA LEU A 330 8.40 -25.06 18.13
C LEU A 330 8.01 -26.53 18.31
N GLN A 331 6.77 -26.89 17.99
CA GLN A 331 6.30 -28.28 18.05
C GLN A 331 7.07 -29.21 17.10
N ILE A 332 7.44 -28.74 15.90
CA ILE A 332 8.29 -29.50 14.98
C ILE A 332 9.69 -29.70 15.58
N LEU A 333 10.27 -28.65 16.15
CA LEU A 333 11.61 -28.70 16.75
C LEU A 333 11.66 -29.66 17.95
N ASP A 334 10.61 -29.73 18.76
CA ASP A 334 10.57 -30.67 19.90
C ASP A 334 10.44 -32.13 19.47
N ARG A 335 9.66 -32.38 18.42
CA ARG A 335 9.43 -33.75 17.92
C ARG A 335 10.60 -34.30 17.13
N ASP A 336 11.32 -33.45 16.41
CA ASP A 336 12.46 -33.84 15.59
C ASP A 336 13.70 -32.99 15.89
N PRO A 337 14.68 -33.52 16.65
CA PRO A 337 15.96 -32.86 16.89
C PRO A 337 16.76 -32.56 15.60
N GLY A 338 16.51 -33.35 14.54
CA GLY A 338 17.07 -33.17 13.20
C GLY A 338 16.37 -32.10 12.38
N ALA A 339 15.19 -31.63 12.80
CA ALA A 339 14.46 -30.61 12.08
C ALA A 339 15.25 -29.30 12.01
N ARG A 340 15.19 -28.70 10.82
CA ARG A 340 15.83 -27.43 10.46
C ARG A 340 14.82 -26.60 9.70
N ILE A 341 14.66 -25.36 10.11
CA ILE A 341 13.58 -24.48 9.66
C ILE A 341 14.17 -23.24 8.99
N LEU A 342 13.65 -22.90 7.81
CA LEU A 342 13.86 -21.60 7.19
C LEU A 342 12.52 -20.84 7.25
N ALA A 343 12.44 -19.80 8.06
CA ALA A 343 11.26 -18.97 8.21
C ALA A 343 11.48 -17.63 7.51
N CYS A 344 10.57 -17.27 6.61
CA CYS A 344 10.65 -16.12 5.75
C CYS A 344 9.42 -15.23 5.88
N ALA A 345 9.58 -13.95 5.57
CA ALA A 345 8.49 -13.02 5.32
C ALA A 345 8.91 -11.99 4.27
N PRO A 346 8.00 -11.36 3.52
CA PRO A 346 8.37 -10.35 2.52
C PRO A 346 8.99 -9.10 3.16
N SER A 347 8.51 -8.69 4.34
CA SER A 347 9.01 -7.51 5.03
C SER A 347 10.00 -7.83 6.17
N ASN A 348 10.94 -6.92 6.40
CA ASN A 348 11.87 -7.01 7.53
C ASN A 348 11.13 -7.05 8.88
N SER A 349 10.10 -6.22 9.05
CA SER A 349 9.30 -6.17 10.28
C SER A 349 8.60 -7.48 10.59
N ALA A 350 8.02 -8.16 9.59
CA ALA A 350 7.38 -9.46 9.78
C ALA A 350 8.41 -10.55 10.14
N ALA A 351 9.57 -10.55 9.49
CA ALA A 351 10.67 -11.46 9.83
C ALA A 351 11.20 -11.23 11.26
N ASP A 352 11.28 -9.98 11.69
CA ASP A 352 11.69 -9.64 13.06
C ASP A 352 10.67 -10.17 14.09
N ILE A 353 9.36 -10.00 13.83
CA ILE A 353 8.29 -10.53 14.70
C ILE A 353 8.42 -12.05 14.86
N ILE A 354 8.66 -12.80 13.77
CA ILE A 354 8.88 -14.26 13.86
C ILE A 354 10.05 -14.57 14.80
N ALA A 355 11.19 -13.89 14.63
CA ALA A 355 12.37 -14.11 15.47
C ALA A 355 12.11 -13.78 16.95
N HIS A 356 11.48 -12.64 17.24
CA HIS A 356 11.11 -12.28 18.61
C HIS A 356 10.21 -13.33 19.27
N ARG A 357 9.18 -13.81 18.57
CA ARG A 357 8.24 -14.79 19.13
C ARG A 357 8.91 -16.14 19.38
N LEU A 358 9.87 -16.54 18.55
CA LEU A 358 10.66 -17.75 18.77
C LEU A 358 11.57 -17.63 20.00
N ILE A 359 12.10 -16.43 20.28
CA ILE A 359 12.88 -16.14 21.49
C ILE A 359 11.95 -16.14 22.71
N GLU A 360 10.82 -15.44 22.62
CA GLU A 360 9.84 -15.26 23.71
C GLU A 360 9.21 -16.59 24.15
N PHE A 361 8.65 -17.35 23.20
CA PHE A 361 7.93 -18.58 23.51
C PHE A 361 8.85 -19.81 23.56
N GLY A 362 9.73 -19.94 22.57
CA GLY A 362 10.60 -21.12 22.43
C GLY A 362 11.87 -21.08 23.25
N LYS A 363 12.25 -19.90 23.77
CA LYS A 363 13.52 -19.70 24.50
C LYS A 363 14.75 -20.18 23.72
N LEU A 364 14.69 -20.12 22.39
CA LEU A 364 15.79 -20.59 21.53
C LEU A 364 17.07 -19.78 21.80
N GLY A 365 18.19 -20.50 21.94
CA GLY A 365 19.49 -19.88 22.16
C GLY A 365 20.10 -19.28 20.88
N LYS A 366 21.12 -18.45 21.05
CA LYS A 366 21.90 -17.85 19.94
C LYS A 366 22.60 -18.87 19.03
N ALA A 367 22.78 -20.11 19.51
CA ALA A 367 23.34 -21.20 18.73
C ALA A 367 22.27 -21.95 17.89
N GLU A 368 20.99 -21.76 18.19
CA GLU A 368 19.88 -22.45 17.56
C GLU A 368 19.13 -21.54 16.57
N LEU A 369 18.98 -20.27 16.90
CA LEU A 369 18.27 -19.28 16.10
C LEU A 369 19.25 -18.29 15.45
N PHE A 370 19.06 -18.03 14.16
CA PHE A 370 19.80 -17.01 13.42
C PHE A 370 18.85 -16.08 12.66
N ARG A 371 18.85 -14.80 13.02
CA ARG A 371 18.18 -13.74 12.27
C ARG A 371 19.13 -13.23 11.18
N LEU A 372 18.89 -13.68 9.96
CA LEU A 372 19.68 -13.33 8.78
C LEU A 372 19.20 -11.99 8.18
N ILE A 373 19.99 -10.93 8.41
CA ILE A 373 19.70 -9.55 7.98
C ILE A 373 20.47 -9.23 6.70
N ALA A 374 19.83 -8.50 5.77
CA ALA A 374 20.51 -8.00 4.57
C ALA A 374 21.60 -6.97 4.95
N PRO A 375 22.79 -7.02 4.34
CA PRO A 375 23.89 -6.09 4.66
C PRO A 375 23.56 -4.60 4.51
N SER A 376 22.61 -4.25 3.63
CA SER A 376 22.18 -2.87 3.38
C SER A 376 21.25 -2.31 4.45
N ARG A 377 20.72 -3.14 5.37
CA ARG A 377 19.84 -2.68 6.45
C ARG A 377 20.69 -2.06 7.56
N SER A 378 20.37 -0.83 7.94
CA SER A 378 21.03 -0.15 9.08
C SER A 378 20.77 -0.91 10.40
N PRO A 379 21.80 -1.14 11.24
CA PRO A 379 21.65 -1.73 12.57
C PRO A 379 20.69 -0.96 13.49
N GLN A 380 20.56 0.36 13.32
CA GLN A 380 19.63 1.19 14.09
C GLN A 380 18.16 0.84 13.85
N ASN A 381 17.87 0.21 12.70
CA ASN A 381 16.52 -0.21 12.33
C ASN A 381 16.23 -1.66 12.78
N VAL A 382 17.12 -2.29 13.55
CA VAL A 382 16.96 -3.66 14.06
C VAL A 382 16.72 -3.58 15.57
N PRO A 383 15.68 -4.25 16.10
CA PRO A 383 15.42 -4.32 17.54
C PRO A 383 16.64 -4.83 18.33
N GLU A 384 16.95 -4.19 19.46
CA GLU A 384 18.18 -4.44 20.23
C GLU A 384 18.30 -5.88 20.74
N ASP A 385 17.18 -6.50 21.13
CA ASP A 385 17.09 -7.89 21.59
C ASP A 385 17.29 -8.91 20.46
N LEU A 386 17.15 -8.50 19.19
CA LEU A 386 17.48 -9.36 18.04
C LEU A 386 18.96 -9.29 17.64
N LEU A 387 19.68 -8.20 17.95
CA LEU A 387 21.09 -8.04 17.59
C LEU A 387 21.96 -9.26 17.99
N PRO A 388 21.79 -9.88 19.18
CA PRO A 388 22.57 -11.06 19.58
C PRO A 388 22.32 -12.32 18.74
N PHE A 389 21.26 -12.34 17.93
CA PHE A 389 20.90 -13.45 17.03
C PHE A 389 21.30 -13.16 15.57
N THR A 390 22.01 -12.05 15.33
CA THR A 390 22.55 -11.68 14.01
C THR A 390 24.05 -11.94 13.92
N CYS A 391 24.64 -11.70 12.75
CA CYS A 391 26.08 -11.78 12.54
C CYS A 391 26.54 -10.49 11.87
N VAL A 392 27.62 -9.88 12.38
CA VAL A 392 28.25 -8.68 11.82
C VAL A 392 29.73 -8.94 11.56
N ASN A 393 30.29 -8.29 10.55
CA ASN A 393 31.72 -8.32 10.27
C ASN A 393 32.48 -7.32 11.16
N ALA A 394 33.81 -7.22 10.98
CA ALA A 394 34.65 -6.30 11.75
C ALA A 394 34.29 -4.81 11.56
N ALA A 395 33.60 -4.47 10.46
CA ALA A 395 33.13 -3.12 10.17
C ALA A 395 31.71 -2.83 10.74
N GLY A 396 31.12 -3.76 11.48
CA GLY A 396 29.76 -3.62 12.03
C GLY A 396 28.64 -3.80 11.01
N ILE A 397 28.96 -4.30 9.80
CA ILE A 397 27.99 -4.56 8.73
C ILE A 397 27.45 -5.99 8.87
N PHE A 398 26.13 -6.16 8.69
CA PHE A 398 25.52 -7.48 8.73
C PHE A 398 26.11 -8.42 7.67
N THR A 399 26.41 -9.63 8.11
CA THR A 399 26.99 -10.69 7.29
C THR A 399 26.37 -12.03 7.70
N VAL A 400 26.96 -13.12 7.21
CA VAL A 400 26.56 -14.49 7.50
C VAL A 400 27.79 -15.27 7.98
N PRO A 401 27.65 -16.16 8.97
CA PRO A 401 28.76 -17.02 9.37
C PRO A 401 29.10 -18.02 8.25
N ASN A 402 30.16 -18.82 8.46
CA ASN A 402 30.54 -19.83 7.48
C ASN A 402 29.37 -20.81 7.18
N LYS A 403 29.36 -21.40 5.98
CA LYS A 403 28.28 -22.31 5.53
C LYS A 403 27.99 -23.46 6.51
N GLY A 404 29.02 -23.96 7.19
CA GLY A 404 28.90 -25.07 8.14
C GLY A 404 28.18 -24.66 9.43
N HIS A 405 28.32 -23.40 9.85
CA HIS A 405 27.58 -22.83 10.97
C HIS A 405 26.14 -22.51 10.57
N VAL A 406 25.93 -21.92 9.38
CA VAL A 406 24.57 -21.64 8.88
C VAL A 406 23.73 -22.91 8.80
N ALA A 407 24.32 -24.00 8.30
CA ALA A 407 23.65 -25.30 8.20
C ALA A 407 23.28 -25.91 9.57
N LYS A 408 23.95 -25.51 10.66
CA LYS A 408 23.73 -26.06 12.00
C LYS A 408 22.58 -25.39 12.75
N PHE A 409 22.28 -24.11 12.48
CA PHE A 409 21.17 -23.41 13.13
C PHE A 409 19.87 -24.18 12.96
N ARG A 410 19.13 -24.35 14.05
CA ARG A 410 17.82 -25.01 14.05
C ARG A 410 16.78 -24.19 13.31
N VAL A 411 16.84 -22.87 13.44
CA VAL A 411 15.96 -21.93 12.76
C VAL A 411 16.76 -20.78 12.16
N VAL A 412 16.56 -20.51 10.88
CA VAL A 412 17.04 -19.30 10.21
C VAL A 412 15.83 -18.45 9.85
N VAL A 413 15.83 -17.18 10.26
CA VAL A 413 14.76 -16.22 9.98
C VAL A 413 15.28 -15.11 9.06
N SER A 414 14.66 -14.93 7.88
CA SER A 414 15.10 -13.96 6.86
C SER A 414 13.92 -13.28 6.16
N THR A 415 14.18 -12.26 5.35
CA THR A 415 13.18 -11.86 4.33
C THR A 415 13.16 -12.87 3.17
N CYS A 416 12.10 -12.88 2.35
CA CYS A 416 12.02 -13.75 1.17
C CYS A 416 13.22 -13.56 0.22
N VAL A 417 13.58 -12.31 -0.08
CA VAL A 417 14.77 -12.00 -0.91
C VAL A 417 16.07 -12.44 -0.23
N THR A 418 16.23 -12.18 1.08
CA THR A 418 17.46 -12.53 1.81
C THR A 418 17.62 -14.05 1.97
N ALA A 419 16.56 -14.83 1.81
CA ALA A 419 16.59 -16.29 1.80
C ALA A 419 17.46 -16.88 0.66
N CYS A 420 17.93 -16.05 -0.29
CA CYS A 420 18.93 -16.47 -1.27
C CYS A 420 20.33 -16.73 -0.66
N VAL A 421 20.65 -16.17 0.52
CA VAL A 421 22.01 -16.24 1.10
C VAL A 421 22.44 -17.68 1.41
N PRO A 422 21.64 -18.54 2.11
CA PRO A 422 22.03 -19.93 2.33
C PRO A 422 22.42 -20.66 1.04
N PHE A 423 21.61 -20.54 -0.02
CA PHE A 423 21.93 -21.10 -1.32
C PHE A 423 23.23 -20.50 -1.90
N GLY A 424 23.34 -19.18 -1.86
CA GLY A 424 24.45 -18.42 -2.43
C GLY A 424 25.82 -18.71 -1.79
N ILE A 425 25.86 -19.01 -0.48
CA ILE A 425 27.09 -19.44 0.22
C ILE A 425 27.35 -20.96 0.12
N GLY A 426 26.47 -21.70 -0.56
CA GLY A 426 26.64 -23.13 -0.83
C GLY A 426 26.05 -24.07 0.22
N VAL A 427 25.06 -23.65 1.02
CA VAL A 427 24.22 -24.59 1.79
C VAL A 427 23.47 -25.51 0.82
N ARG A 428 23.39 -26.80 1.15
CA ARG A 428 22.80 -27.81 0.27
C ARG A 428 21.27 -27.71 0.29
N LYS A 429 20.63 -27.99 -0.85
CA LYS A 429 19.17 -28.20 -0.92
C LYS A 429 18.76 -29.33 0.03
N GLY A 430 17.64 -29.14 0.71
CA GLY A 430 17.15 -30.07 1.73
C GLY A 430 17.82 -29.94 3.09
N ASN A 431 18.71 -28.96 3.30
CA ASN A 431 19.21 -28.66 4.65
C ASN A 431 18.07 -28.25 5.58
N TYR A 432 17.03 -27.61 5.04
CA TYR A 432 15.83 -27.26 5.78
C TYR A 432 14.74 -28.30 5.52
N SER A 433 14.32 -28.96 6.60
CA SER A 433 13.18 -29.88 6.63
C SER A 433 11.86 -29.17 6.35
N HIS A 434 11.73 -27.91 6.80
CA HIS A 434 10.53 -27.10 6.63
C HIS A 434 10.90 -25.68 6.19
N ILE A 435 10.08 -25.11 5.33
CA ILE A 435 10.13 -23.70 4.94
C ILE A 435 8.79 -23.06 5.33
N PHE A 436 8.84 -22.02 6.15
CA PHE A 436 7.68 -21.23 6.54
C PHE A 436 7.74 -19.88 5.85
N ILE A 437 6.63 -19.41 5.31
CA ILE A 437 6.52 -18.07 4.72
C ILE A 437 5.30 -17.38 5.34
N ASP A 438 5.56 -16.42 6.24
CA ASP A 438 4.50 -15.58 6.82
C ASP A 438 4.21 -14.39 5.90
N GLU A 439 3.00 -13.85 6.00
CA GLU A 439 2.49 -12.79 5.13
C GLU A 439 2.69 -13.08 3.62
N ALA A 440 2.60 -14.35 3.22
CA ALA A 440 2.85 -14.83 1.86
C ALA A 440 1.90 -14.22 0.80
N GLY A 441 0.76 -13.67 1.23
CA GLY A 441 -0.15 -12.93 0.35
C GLY A 441 0.42 -11.60 -0.16
N GLN A 442 1.42 -11.03 0.52
CA GLN A 442 2.07 -9.76 0.16
C GLN A 442 3.24 -9.92 -0.81
N ALA A 443 3.69 -11.15 -1.05
CA ALA A 443 4.87 -11.44 -1.85
C ALA A 443 4.45 -11.84 -3.26
N MET A 444 5.25 -11.44 -4.25
CA MET A 444 5.12 -12.00 -5.60
C MET A 444 5.43 -13.50 -5.55
N GLU A 445 4.79 -14.28 -6.42
CA GLU A 445 5.10 -15.72 -6.48
C GLU A 445 6.59 -15.99 -6.75
N PRO A 446 7.28 -15.31 -7.69
CA PRO A 446 8.72 -15.46 -7.88
C PRO A 446 9.57 -15.10 -6.64
N GLU A 447 9.07 -14.18 -5.79
CA GLU A 447 9.76 -13.76 -4.57
C GLU A 447 9.78 -14.88 -3.51
N VAL A 448 8.64 -15.52 -3.24
CA VAL A 448 8.58 -16.65 -2.31
C VAL A 448 9.37 -17.85 -2.83
N MET A 449 9.47 -17.99 -4.17
CA MET A 449 10.25 -19.03 -4.81
C MET A 449 11.75 -18.91 -4.56
N ILE A 450 12.25 -17.74 -4.13
CA ILE A 450 13.65 -17.59 -3.67
C ILE A 450 13.93 -18.57 -2.54
N ALA A 451 13.09 -18.63 -1.51
CA ALA A 451 13.28 -19.59 -0.43
C ALA A 451 13.00 -21.03 -0.90
N ILE A 452 11.92 -21.24 -1.65
CA ILE A 452 11.44 -22.58 -2.01
C ILE A 452 12.36 -23.25 -3.03
N LYS A 453 12.54 -22.67 -4.23
CA LYS A 453 13.28 -23.33 -5.33
C LYS A 453 14.79 -23.42 -5.08
N THR A 454 15.35 -22.53 -4.25
CA THR A 454 16.78 -22.58 -3.95
C THR A 454 17.12 -23.55 -2.81
N MET A 455 16.20 -23.82 -1.88
CA MET A 455 16.49 -24.60 -0.67
C MET A 455 15.68 -25.88 -0.49
N ALA A 456 14.49 -26.02 -1.08
CA ALA A 456 13.65 -27.20 -0.91
C ALA A 456 14.19 -28.42 -1.68
N ASN A 457 13.93 -29.61 -1.15
CA ASN A 457 14.07 -30.87 -1.87
C ASN A 457 12.76 -31.68 -1.85
N ALA A 458 12.80 -32.94 -2.29
CA ALA A 458 11.62 -33.82 -2.34
C ALA A 458 10.95 -34.06 -0.96
N LYS A 459 11.69 -33.88 0.15
CA LYS A 459 11.22 -34.14 1.53
C LYS A 459 10.88 -32.86 2.30
N THR A 460 11.18 -31.67 1.77
CA THR A 460 10.95 -30.39 2.47
C THR A 460 9.47 -30.04 2.50
N ASN A 461 8.89 -29.81 3.67
CA ASN A 461 7.51 -29.31 3.80
C ASN A 461 7.46 -27.78 3.69
N VAL A 462 6.41 -27.25 3.06
CA VAL A 462 6.23 -25.79 2.85
C VAL A 462 4.94 -25.35 3.53
N ILE A 463 5.03 -24.34 4.37
CA ILE A 463 3.91 -23.76 5.10
C ILE A 463 3.82 -22.29 4.74
N LEU A 464 2.64 -21.85 4.31
CA LEU A 464 2.33 -20.47 3.99
C LEU A 464 1.34 -19.93 5.04
N SER A 465 1.54 -18.69 5.46
CA SER A 465 0.53 -17.96 6.23
C SER A 465 0.30 -16.60 5.60
N GLY A 466 -0.94 -16.14 5.60
CA GLY A 466 -1.30 -14.86 4.99
C GLY A 466 -2.79 -14.65 4.89
N ASP A 467 -3.16 -13.58 4.20
CA ASP A 467 -4.53 -13.18 3.94
C ASP A 467 -4.67 -12.62 2.52
N PRO A 468 -5.33 -13.33 1.58
CA PRO A 468 -5.50 -12.85 0.21
C PRO A 468 -6.48 -11.66 0.10
N LYS A 469 -7.22 -11.33 1.17
CA LYS A 469 -8.14 -10.19 1.21
C LYS A 469 -7.48 -8.90 1.74
N GLN A 470 -6.22 -8.96 2.14
CA GLN A 470 -5.38 -7.79 2.46
C GLN A 470 -4.49 -7.42 1.27
N LEU A 471 -3.59 -6.44 1.44
CA LEU A 471 -2.69 -5.97 0.39
C LEU A 471 -1.86 -7.12 -0.20
N GLY A 472 -1.87 -7.19 -1.54
CA GLY A 472 -1.03 -8.07 -2.34
C GLY A 472 0.36 -7.46 -2.60
N PRO A 473 1.17 -8.09 -3.46
CA PRO A 473 2.43 -7.52 -3.91
C PRO A 473 2.25 -6.19 -4.63
N VAL A 474 3.23 -5.30 -4.48
CA VAL A 474 3.29 -4.03 -5.21
C VAL A 474 3.90 -4.28 -6.58
N ILE A 475 3.09 -4.16 -7.63
CA ILE A 475 3.50 -4.32 -9.02
C ILE A 475 3.51 -2.95 -9.68
N HIS A 476 4.61 -2.55 -10.30
CA HIS A 476 4.77 -1.29 -11.02
C HIS A 476 4.10 -1.37 -12.40
N SER A 477 4.42 -2.41 -13.17
CA SER A 477 3.93 -2.60 -14.54
C SER A 477 2.44 -2.91 -14.57
N PRO A 478 1.62 -2.05 -15.21
CA PRO A 478 0.22 -2.36 -15.48
C PRO A 478 0.09 -3.61 -16.36
N ILE A 479 1.07 -3.85 -17.24
CA ILE A 479 1.12 -5.03 -18.12
C ILE A 479 1.36 -6.28 -17.27
N ALA A 480 2.41 -6.29 -16.44
CA ALA A 480 2.69 -7.46 -15.59
C ALA A 480 1.55 -7.72 -14.61
N ARG A 481 0.92 -6.66 -14.09
CA ARG A 481 -0.27 -6.75 -13.22
C ARG A 481 -1.43 -7.44 -13.95
N ALA A 482 -1.82 -6.93 -15.11
CA ALA A 482 -2.91 -7.48 -15.92
C ALA A 482 -2.67 -8.94 -16.34
N LEU A 483 -1.41 -9.31 -16.55
CA LEU A 483 -1.01 -10.67 -16.92
C LEU A 483 -0.80 -11.60 -15.72
N GLY A 484 -1.03 -11.15 -14.48
CA GLY A 484 -1.14 -12.00 -13.30
C GLY A 484 -0.01 -11.90 -12.26
N LEU A 485 0.97 -10.99 -12.41
CA LEU A 485 2.07 -10.84 -11.45
C LEU A 485 1.61 -10.41 -10.04
N GLU A 486 0.45 -9.76 -9.94
CA GLU A 486 -0.13 -9.36 -8.65
C GLU A 486 -0.69 -10.53 -7.83
N LYS A 487 -0.87 -11.70 -8.45
CA LYS A 487 -1.41 -12.88 -7.81
C LYS A 487 -0.31 -13.58 -7.01
N SER A 488 -0.43 -13.56 -5.69
CA SER A 488 0.52 -14.25 -4.81
C SER A 488 0.43 -15.78 -4.96
N TYR A 489 1.51 -16.48 -4.60
CA TYR A 489 1.52 -17.94 -4.54
C TYR A 489 0.46 -18.50 -3.59
N LEU A 490 0.22 -17.82 -2.46
CA LEU A 490 -0.82 -18.19 -1.50
C LEU A 490 -2.21 -18.08 -2.15
N GLU A 491 -2.50 -16.97 -2.82
CA GLU A 491 -3.78 -16.73 -3.49
C GLU A 491 -4.02 -17.75 -4.60
N ARG A 492 -3.03 -18.00 -5.46
CA ARG A 492 -3.13 -19.01 -6.53
C ARG A 492 -3.39 -20.41 -5.98
N LEU A 493 -2.74 -20.81 -4.89
CA LEU A 493 -2.99 -22.11 -4.26
C LEU A 493 -4.38 -22.19 -3.63
N MET A 494 -4.87 -21.13 -2.99
CA MET A 494 -6.21 -21.12 -2.37
C MET A 494 -7.34 -21.30 -3.38
N GLU A 495 -7.13 -20.93 -4.64
CA GLU A 495 -8.10 -21.16 -5.72
C GLU A 495 -8.10 -22.59 -6.26
N LEU A 496 -7.09 -23.41 -5.94
CA LEU A 496 -7.06 -24.81 -6.34
C LEU A 496 -8.02 -25.63 -5.46
N SER A 497 -9.10 -26.14 -6.07
CA SER A 497 -10.15 -26.94 -5.42
C SER A 497 -9.61 -28.12 -4.60
N ILE A 498 -8.48 -28.70 -5.01
CA ILE A 498 -7.84 -29.86 -4.35
C ILE A 498 -7.35 -29.53 -2.93
N LEU A 499 -6.97 -28.28 -2.65
CA LEU A 499 -6.55 -27.85 -1.31
C LEU A 499 -7.73 -27.58 -0.38
N ILE A 500 -8.95 -27.52 -0.90
CA ILE A 500 -10.21 -27.33 -0.16
C ILE A 500 -10.83 -28.70 0.23
N CYS A 501 -10.35 -29.83 -0.34
CA CYS A 501 -10.90 -31.15 -0.04
C CYS A 501 -10.77 -31.55 1.44
N HIS A 502 -11.91 -31.68 2.11
CA HIS A 502 -12.05 -32.22 3.46
C HIS A 502 -12.04 -33.75 3.43
N THR A 503 -10.84 -34.36 3.41
CA THR A 503 -10.75 -35.73 3.93
C THR A 503 -10.81 -35.65 5.45
N SER A 504 -11.50 -36.59 6.09
CA SER A 504 -12.13 -36.48 7.42
C SER A 504 -11.25 -36.06 8.60
N TYR A 505 -9.94 -35.91 8.41
CA TYR A 505 -8.96 -35.54 9.44
C TYR A 505 -7.82 -34.62 8.97
N ILE A 506 -7.76 -34.19 7.69
CA ILE A 506 -6.60 -33.46 7.15
C ILE A 506 -7.06 -32.22 6.40
N TYR A 507 -6.87 -31.07 7.03
CA TYR A 507 -7.08 -29.77 6.39
C TYR A 507 -5.75 -29.34 5.76
N ARG A 508 -5.78 -28.85 4.52
CA ARG A 508 -4.61 -28.23 3.88
C ARG A 508 -4.65 -26.71 3.95
N ILE A 509 -5.85 -26.18 4.13
CA ILE A 509 -6.12 -24.78 4.42
C ILE A 509 -6.88 -24.75 5.74
N VAL A 510 -6.37 -24.01 6.72
CA VAL A 510 -7.09 -23.73 7.97
C VAL A 510 -7.30 -22.22 8.07
N LYS A 511 -8.57 -21.80 8.12
CA LYS A 511 -8.98 -20.42 8.34
C LYS A 511 -9.05 -20.13 9.83
N LEU A 512 -8.36 -19.10 10.30
CA LEU A 512 -8.46 -18.61 11.68
C LEU A 512 -9.64 -17.62 11.79
N THR A 513 -10.53 -17.78 12.77
CA THR A 513 -11.77 -16.98 12.89
C THR A 513 -11.76 -16.00 14.07
N LYS A 514 -11.06 -16.32 15.17
CA LYS A 514 -11.03 -15.47 16.38
C LYS A 514 -10.09 -14.28 16.21
N ASN A 515 -10.61 -13.05 16.17
CA ASN A 515 -9.86 -11.80 16.11
C ASN A 515 -9.55 -11.28 17.53
N TYR A 516 -8.27 -11.15 17.87
CA TYR A 516 -7.80 -10.69 19.19
C TYR A 516 -7.38 -9.21 19.22
N ARG A 517 -7.64 -8.46 18.14
CA ARG A 517 -7.13 -7.10 17.95
C ARG A 517 -8.18 -6.04 18.27
N SER A 518 -9.32 -6.13 17.61
CA SER A 518 -10.21 -4.99 17.37
C SER A 518 -11.49 -5.08 18.19
N HIS A 519 -12.01 -3.91 18.58
CA HIS A 519 -13.36 -3.79 19.12
C HIS A 519 -14.41 -4.33 18.13
N PRO A 520 -15.49 -4.98 18.59
CA PRO A 520 -16.54 -5.53 17.73
C PRO A 520 -17.05 -4.54 16.66
N ALA A 521 -17.34 -3.30 17.05
CA ALA A 521 -17.79 -2.25 16.13
C ALA A 521 -16.80 -1.90 14.99
N ILE A 522 -15.50 -2.14 15.18
CA ILE A 522 -14.49 -1.95 14.13
C ILE A 522 -14.45 -3.20 13.23
N LEU A 523 -14.66 -4.39 13.81
CA LEU A 523 -14.56 -5.67 13.12
C LEU A 523 -15.79 -6.01 12.28
N THR A 524 -16.99 -5.61 12.69
CA THR A 524 -18.26 -6.02 12.05
C THR A 524 -18.26 -5.72 10.55
N PHE A 525 -17.99 -4.48 10.14
CA PHE A 525 -18.01 -4.11 8.73
C PHE A 525 -17.01 -4.89 7.86
N PRO A 526 -15.70 -4.95 8.16
CA PRO A 526 -14.77 -5.74 7.35
C PRO A 526 -15.08 -7.24 7.40
N ASN A 527 -15.62 -7.75 8.51
CA ASN A 527 -16.03 -9.15 8.62
C ASN A 527 -17.12 -9.50 7.61
N ASP A 528 -18.17 -8.68 7.55
CA ASP A 528 -19.29 -8.91 6.65
C ASP A 528 -18.86 -8.74 5.18
N MET A 529 -18.08 -7.68 4.89
CA MET A 529 -17.65 -7.36 3.52
C MET A 529 -16.62 -8.32 2.93
N PHE A 530 -15.64 -8.78 3.72
CA PHE A 530 -14.47 -9.51 3.19
C PHE A 530 -14.37 -10.96 3.66
N TYR A 531 -15.07 -11.32 4.74
CA TYR A 531 -14.87 -12.60 5.43
C TYR A 531 -16.17 -13.36 5.73
N HIS A 532 -17.28 -12.99 5.07
CA HIS A 532 -18.59 -13.66 5.14
C HIS A 532 -19.21 -13.72 6.54
N GLY A 533 -18.87 -12.76 7.42
CA GLY A 533 -19.40 -12.73 8.78
C GLY A 533 -18.79 -13.78 9.72
N GLU A 534 -17.77 -14.54 9.29
CA GLU A 534 -17.20 -15.67 10.05
C GLU A 534 -16.26 -15.27 11.20
N LEU A 535 -15.82 -14.01 11.28
CA LEU A 535 -14.89 -13.55 12.32
C LEU A 535 -15.58 -13.25 13.65
N GLU A 536 -14.92 -13.66 14.73
CA GLU A 536 -15.40 -13.47 16.09
C GLU A 536 -14.47 -12.53 16.88
N ALA A 537 -15.02 -11.54 17.58
CA ALA A 537 -14.23 -10.61 18.38
C ALA A 537 -13.85 -11.20 19.76
N TYR A 538 -12.54 -11.42 19.98
CA TYR A 538 -11.91 -11.92 21.21
C TYR A 538 -10.83 -10.96 21.75
N GLY A 539 -10.81 -9.70 21.31
CA GLY A 539 -9.88 -8.70 21.81
C GLY A 539 -10.01 -8.47 23.32
N ASN A 540 -8.90 -8.20 24.01
CA ASN A 540 -8.91 -7.99 25.46
C ASN A 540 -9.80 -6.78 25.82
N PRO A 541 -10.90 -6.96 26.59
CA PRO A 541 -11.85 -5.89 26.89
C PRO A 541 -11.22 -4.64 27.50
N SER A 542 -10.16 -4.77 28.31
CA SER A 542 -9.44 -3.63 28.89
C SER A 542 -8.72 -2.76 27.85
N VAL A 543 -8.41 -3.32 26.70
CA VAL A 543 -7.77 -2.64 25.57
C VAL A 543 -8.82 -2.15 24.59
N ILE A 544 -9.68 -3.04 24.09
CA ILE A 544 -10.60 -2.72 22.98
C ILE A 544 -11.72 -1.77 23.41
N ASN A 545 -12.15 -1.80 24.67
CA ASN A 545 -13.22 -0.93 25.18
C ASN A 545 -12.69 0.40 25.74
N ARG A 546 -11.39 0.68 25.56
CA ARG A 546 -10.73 1.81 26.21
C ARG A 546 -11.32 3.17 25.82
N PHE A 547 -11.86 3.33 24.61
CA PHE A 547 -12.48 4.58 24.17
C PHE A 547 -13.99 4.66 24.35
N LEU A 548 -14.62 3.66 24.97
CA LEU A 548 -16.04 3.76 25.30
C LEU A 548 -16.28 4.95 26.22
N ASN A 549 -17.41 5.63 26.02
CA ASN A 549 -17.76 6.88 26.71
C ASN A 549 -16.85 8.09 26.42
N TRP A 550 -15.89 8.00 25.50
CA TRP A 550 -15.07 9.15 25.13
C TRP A 550 -15.97 10.30 24.62
N ARG A 551 -15.72 11.52 25.09
CA ARG A 551 -16.57 12.70 24.84
C ARG A 551 -16.75 12.99 23.34
N GLU A 552 -15.76 12.67 22.53
CA GLU A 552 -15.80 12.91 21.08
C GLU A 552 -16.61 11.84 20.30
N LEU A 553 -17.03 10.73 20.90
CA LEU A 553 -17.90 9.76 20.23
C LEU A 553 -19.34 10.29 20.16
N GLY A 554 -19.96 10.18 18.99
CA GLY A 554 -21.40 10.43 18.79
C GLY A 554 -22.24 9.43 19.59
N ASN A 555 -21.96 8.14 19.42
CA ASN A 555 -22.49 7.06 20.25
C ASN A 555 -21.40 6.49 21.16
N LYS A 556 -21.62 6.54 22.49
CA LYS A 556 -20.64 6.13 23.51
C LYS A 556 -20.26 4.66 23.48
N ARG A 557 -21.02 3.80 22.79
CA ARG A 557 -20.76 2.37 22.61
C ARG A 557 -20.18 2.01 21.24
N PHE A 558 -19.99 3.01 20.37
CA PHE A 558 -19.54 2.81 19.00
C PHE A 558 -18.25 3.61 18.75
N PRO A 559 -17.07 3.00 18.98
CA PRO A 559 -15.78 3.68 18.87
C PRO A 559 -15.29 3.76 17.42
N VAL A 560 -16.18 4.16 16.51
CA VAL A 560 -15.87 4.47 15.11
C VAL A 560 -16.47 5.83 14.78
N ILE A 561 -15.63 6.74 14.29
CA ILE A 561 -16.04 8.06 13.84
C ILE A 561 -15.79 8.15 12.33
N PHE A 562 -16.81 8.58 11.58
CA PHE A 562 -16.61 9.17 10.27
C PHE A 562 -16.87 10.67 10.38
N HIS A 563 -15.84 11.48 10.15
CA HIS A 563 -15.91 12.93 10.14
C HIS A 563 -15.91 13.42 8.68
N GLY A 564 -17.10 13.72 8.17
CA GLY A 564 -17.27 14.29 6.85
C GLY A 564 -16.73 15.71 6.79
N ILE A 565 -15.86 16.00 5.83
CA ILE A 565 -15.29 17.33 5.62
C ILE A 565 -15.26 17.65 4.12
N THR A 566 -15.82 18.79 3.74
CA THR A 566 -15.69 19.31 2.39
C THR A 566 -14.40 20.13 2.34
N GLY A 567 -13.30 19.54 1.87
CA GLY A 567 -12.01 20.22 1.76
C GLY A 567 -11.71 20.67 0.33
N LYS A 568 -10.49 21.17 0.11
CA LYS A 568 -9.94 21.32 -1.24
C LYS A 568 -8.57 20.64 -1.27
N ASP A 569 -8.47 19.54 -2.01
CA ASP A 569 -7.17 18.94 -2.28
C ASP A 569 -6.36 19.78 -3.27
N THR A 570 -5.05 19.79 -3.06
CA THR A 570 -4.07 20.57 -3.80
C THR A 570 -2.83 19.70 -4.04
N ARG A 571 -1.93 20.16 -4.91
CA ARG A 571 -0.65 19.51 -5.21
C ARG A 571 0.50 20.50 -5.06
N GLU A 572 1.70 20.00 -4.82
CA GLU A 572 2.92 20.82 -4.77
C GLU A 572 3.57 20.90 -6.16
N GLY A 573 3.41 22.03 -6.86
CA GLY A 573 3.99 22.24 -8.18
C GLY A 573 3.56 21.15 -9.19
N ARG A 574 4.54 20.45 -9.78
CA ARG A 574 4.31 19.29 -10.67
C ARG A 574 4.30 17.94 -9.94
N SER A 575 4.43 17.93 -8.61
CA SER A 575 4.31 16.71 -7.82
C SER A 575 2.97 16.06 -8.12
N PRO A 576 2.95 14.76 -8.42
CA PRO A 576 1.69 14.12 -8.71
C PRO A 576 0.94 13.71 -7.42
N SER A 577 1.56 13.82 -6.25
CA SER A 577 0.96 13.52 -4.96
C SER A 577 0.06 14.66 -4.46
N TYR A 578 -1.09 14.30 -3.90
CA TYR A 578 -2.08 15.23 -3.38
C TYR A 578 -2.01 15.43 -1.87
N PHE A 579 -2.45 16.59 -1.41
CA PHE A 579 -2.67 16.86 0.01
C PHE A 579 -3.89 17.75 0.21
N ASN A 580 -4.50 17.64 1.37
CA ASN A 580 -5.69 18.39 1.77
C ASN A 580 -5.42 19.05 3.13
N PRO A 581 -5.16 20.37 3.14
CA PRO A 581 -4.88 21.13 4.36
C PRO A 581 -6.01 21.04 5.40
N ASP A 582 -7.25 21.05 4.94
CA ASP A 582 -8.44 21.03 5.80
C ASP A 582 -8.53 19.68 6.54
N GLU A 583 -8.33 18.56 5.83
CA GLU A 583 -8.23 17.25 6.46
C GLU A 583 -7.03 17.14 7.41
N ALA A 584 -5.85 17.64 7.02
CA ALA A 584 -4.64 17.57 7.84
C ALA A 584 -4.79 18.33 9.16
N SER A 585 -5.41 19.52 9.11
CA SER A 585 -5.77 20.31 10.30
C SER A 585 -6.74 19.53 11.20
N LEU A 586 -7.74 18.85 10.63
CA LEU A 586 -8.68 18.04 11.41
C LEU A 586 -8.03 16.80 12.03
N VAL A 587 -7.07 16.17 11.34
CA VAL A 587 -6.24 15.11 11.92
C VAL A 587 -5.46 15.64 13.13
N LYS A 588 -4.81 16.80 13.03
CA LYS A 588 -4.11 17.46 14.16
C LYS A 588 -5.06 17.71 15.33
N TYR A 589 -6.29 18.14 15.06
CA TYR A 589 -7.33 18.32 16.09
C TYR A 589 -7.60 17.01 16.84
N TYR A 590 -7.83 15.90 16.15
CA TYR A 590 -8.09 14.61 16.80
C TYR A 590 -6.89 14.09 17.59
N VAL A 591 -5.67 14.25 17.07
CA VAL A 591 -4.44 13.90 17.81
C VAL A 591 -4.36 14.70 19.11
N LYS A 592 -4.64 16.01 19.09
CA LYS A 592 -4.69 16.83 20.31
C LYS A 592 -5.76 16.33 21.29
N LYS A 593 -6.95 15.95 20.80
CA LYS A 593 -8.04 15.43 21.65
C LYS A 593 -7.72 14.08 22.29
N LEU A 594 -6.97 13.22 21.59
CA LEU A 594 -6.49 11.94 22.11
C LEU A 594 -5.40 12.12 23.18
N LYS A 595 -4.56 13.16 23.04
CA LYS A 595 -3.51 13.50 24.01
C LYS A 595 -4.01 14.25 25.24
N GLN A 596 -5.12 14.98 25.13
CA GLN A 596 -5.68 15.73 26.24
C GLN A 596 -6.16 14.80 27.37
N SER A 597 -5.84 15.17 28.60
CA SER A 597 -6.34 14.57 29.84
C SER A 597 -7.86 14.80 29.97
N GLY A 598 -8.64 13.96 29.27
CA GLY A 598 -10.10 14.04 29.18
C GLY A 598 -10.76 12.75 28.70
N LEU A 599 -10.00 11.65 28.63
CA LEU A 599 -10.48 10.29 28.36
C LEU A 599 -10.96 9.59 29.66
N GLY A 600 -11.11 10.33 30.76
CA GLY A 600 -11.29 9.82 32.13
C GLY A 600 -9.94 9.68 32.85
N GLU A 601 -9.93 9.71 34.19
CA GLU A 601 -8.72 9.65 35.06
C GLU A 601 -7.81 8.41 34.83
N ARG A 602 -8.19 7.48 33.95
CA ARG A 602 -7.51 6.18 33.75
C ARG A 602 -6.85 6.00 32.37
N ILE A 603 -6.85 7.00 31.49
CA ILE A 603 -6.34 6.83 30.12
C ILE A 603 -5.24 7.84 29.82
N CYS A 604 -3.99 7.38 29.96
CA CYS A 604 -2.82 8.05 29.41
C CYS A 604 -2.48 7.40 28.06
N MET A 605 -2.60 8.14 26.97
CA MET A 605 -2.13 7.70 25.65
C MET A 605 -0.68 8.13 25.46
N THR A 606 0.14 7.22 24.94
CA THR A 606 1.47 7.54 24.44
C THR A 606 1.41 7.83 22.94
N ASP A 607 2.45 8.47 22.43
CA ASP A 607 2.52 8.82 21.01
C ASP A 607 2.57 7.57 20.11
N THR A 608 3.17 6.49 20.62
CA THR A 608 3.20 5.16 19.99
C THR A 608 1.84 4.47 19.93
N ASP A 609 0.83 4.93 20.67
CA ASP A 609 -0.52 4.37 20.65
C ASP A 609 -1.40 4.89 19.50
N ILE A 610 -0.94 5.93 18.79
CA ILE A 610 -1.66 6.60 17.71
C ILE A 610 -1.01 6.27 16.37
N GLY A 611 -1.84 5.89 15.38
CA GLY A 611 -1.42 5.73 13.99
C GLY A 611 -2.27 6.58 13.05
N ILE A 612 -1.64 7.13 12.03
CA ILE A 612 -2.29 7.93 11.00
C ILE A 612 -2.00 7.34 9.63
N ILE A 613 -3.05 6.95 8.90
CA ILE A 613 -2.97 6.46 7.52
C ILE A 613 -3.44 7.55 6.57
N ALA A 614 -2.65 7.81 5.53
CA ALA A 614 -3.07 8.60 4.39
C ALA A 614 -2.57 7.99 3.07
N PRO A 615 -3.37 8.04 1.99
CA PRO A 615 -3.03 7.44 0.70
C PRO A 615 -1.87 8.14 -0.01
N TYR A 616 -1.70 9.45 0.21
CA TYR A 616 -0.71 10.26 -0.48
C TYR A 616 0.48 10.63 0.42
N SER A 617 1.69 10.56 -0.15
CA SER A 617 2.92 10.92 0.57
C SER A 617 2.97 12.40 0.93
N ALA A 618 2.47 13.28 0.05
CA ALA A 618 2.37 14.72 0.34
C ALA A 618 1.48 14.97 1.56
N GLN A 619 0.32 14.30 1.67
CA GLN A 619 -0.51 14.38 2.87
C GLN A 619 0.22 13.88 4.12
N CYS A 620 0.93 12.75 4.04
CA CYS A 620 1.73 12.25 5.16
C CYS A 620 2.78 13.27 5.61
N GLY A 621 3.47 13.92 4.66
CA GLY A 621 4.45 14.98 4.93
C GLY A 621 3.81 16.17 5.65
N LYS A 622 2.70 16.70 5.12
CA LYS A 622 1.95 17.83 5.70
C LYS A 622 1.46 17.52 7.12
N ILE A 623 0.95 16.31 7.36
CA ILE A 623 0.54 15.87 8.70
C ILE A 623 1.75 15.81 9.65
N ARG A 624 2.90 15.27 9.21
CA ARG A 624 4.11 15.27 10.04
C ARG A 624 4.55 16.69 10.39
N THR A 625 4.51 17.62 9.45
CA THR A 625 4.82 19.04 9.68
C THR A 625 3.92 19.63 10.77
N LEU A 626 2.59 19.47 10.66
CA LEU A 626 1.64 19.95 11.67
C LEU A 626 1.86 19.33 13.06
N LEU A 627 2.33 18.07 13.11
CA LEU A 627 2.66 17.35 14.33
C LEU A 627 4.09 17.63 14.82
N LYS A 628 4.77 18.62 14.23
CA LYS A 628 6.15 19.03 14.54
C LYS A 628 7.16 17.89 14.41
N ALA A 629 6.96 17.03 13.41
CA ALA A 629 7.78 15.86 13.12
C ALA A 629 8.00 14.94 14.34
N ASN A 630 7.02 14.86 15.26
CA ASN A 630 7.12 13.95 16.39
C ASN A 630 7.26 12.50 15.86
N PRO A 631 8.44 11.87 16.06
CA PRO A 631 8.75 10.60 15.40
C PRO A 631 7.95 9.42 15.98
N ASP A 632 7.41 9.57 17.19
CA ASP A 632 6.73 8.51 17.91
C ASP A 632 5.31 8.27 17.37
N ILE A 633 4.68 9.30 16.79
CA ILE A 633 3.40 9.14 16.09
C ILE A 633 3.68 8.61 14.70
N SER A 634 3.19 7.40 14.45
CA SER A 634 3.34 6.78 13.13
C SER A 634 2.38 7.44 12.13
N VAL A 635 2.92 7.95 11.03
CA VAL A 635 2.18 8.47 9.87
C VAL A 635 2.67 7.72 8.64
N GLY A 636 1.81 7.35 7.71
CA GLY A 636 2.21 6.56 6.54
C GLY A 636 1.06 6.05 5.69
N SER A 637 1.39 5.31 4.64
CA SER A 637 0.37 4.68 3.78
C SER A 637 -0.15 3.36 4.38
N ALA A 638 -1.23 2.81 3.81
CA ALA A 638 -1.78 1.52 4.24
C ALA A 638 -0.73 0.39 4.15
N GLU A 639 0.13 0.43 3.13
CA GLU A 639 1.25 -0.49 2.92
C GLU A 639 2.25 -0.43 4.08
N GLN A 640 2.62 0.78 4.53
CA GLN A 640 3.56 0.96 5.63
C GLN A 640 2.99 0.48 6.98
N PHE A 641 1.67 0.53 7.14
CA PHE A 641 0.96 0.06 8.33
C PHE A 641 0.62 -1.43 8.29
N GLN A 642 0.94 -2.14 7.22
CA GLN A 642 0.68 -3.57 7.13
C GLN A 642 1.51 -4.33 8.18
N GLY A 643 0.88 -5.30 8.85
CA GLY A 643 1.45 -6.00 10.01
C GLY A 643 1.53 -5.17 11.30
N GLN A 644 1.40 -3.84 11.23
CA GLN A 644 1.35 -2.97 12.39
C GLN A 644 -0.09 -2.81 12.93
N GLU A 645 -0.20 -2.35 14.16
CA GLU A 645 -1.48 -2.07 14.83
C GLU A 645 -1.28 -0.95 15.85
N ARG A 646 -2.33 -0.15 16.10
CA ARG A 646 -2.31 0.94 17.07
C ARG A 646 -3.59 0.96 17.88
N MET A 647 -3.55 1.60 19.05
CA MET A 647 -4.71 1.70 19.92
C MET A 647 -5.82 2.52 19.26
N ALA A 648 -5.45 3.67 18.71
CA ALA A 648 -6.31 4.53 17.90
C ALA A 648 -5.70 4.72 16.51
N MET A 649 -6.53 4.59 15.47
CA MET A 649 -6.16 4.90 14.09
C MET A 649 -6.97 6.08 13.56
N ILE A 650 -6.30 6.98 12.86
CA ILE A 650 -6.92 8.06 12.09
C ILE A 650 -6.61 7.81 10.60
N ILE A 651 -7.62 7.85 9.75
CA ILE A 651 -7.48 7.73 8.29
C ILE A 651 -7.87 9.07 7.67
N SER A 652 -6.99 9.66 6.87
CA SER A 652 -7.27 10.83 6.02
C SER A 652 -7.37 10.37 4.57
N THR A 653 -8.49 10.64 3.90
CA THR A 653 -8.74 10.19 2.52
C THR A 653 -8.27 11.17 1.45
N VAL A 654 -8.02 12.42 1.83
CA VAL A 654 -7.45 13.54 1.07
C VAL A 654 -8.35 14.12 -0.01
N ARG A 655 -8.92 13.30 -0.89
CA ARG A 655 -9.60 13.81 -2.10
C ARG A 655 -10.95 14.45 -1.78
N SER A 656 -11.18 15.65 -2.33
CA SER A 656 -12.40 16.45 -2.18
C SER A 656 -12.84 17.18 -3.46
N SER A 657 -12.02 17.20 -4.51
CA SER A 657 -12.34 17.81 -5.81
C SER A 657 -13.53 17.16 -6.52
N ARG A 658 -14.36 18.01 -7.14
CA ARG A 658 -15.64 17.64 -7.79
C ARG A 658 -15.64 17.85 -9.31
N ASP A 659 -14.65 18.55 -9.85
CA ASP A 659 -14.73 19.13 -11.19
C ASP A 659 -14.49 18.13 -12.33
N GLU A 660 -14.08 16.88 -12.03
CA GLU A 660 -13.87 15.82 -13.05
C GLU A 660 -14.36 14.44 -12.57
N ILE A 661 -15.65 14.31 -12.22
CA ILE A 661 -16.24 13.09 -11.64
C ILE A 661 -15.94 11.80 -12.47
N GLU A 662 -15.97 11.88 -13.80
CA GLU A 662 -15.76 10.71 -14.67
C GLU A 662 -14.29 10.25 -14.74
N PHE A 663 -13.35 11.21 -14.77
CA PHE A 663 -11.92 10.94 -14.64
C PHE A 663 -11.57 10.47 -13.21
N ASP A 664 -12.24 11.07 -12.22
CA ASP A 664 -12.01 10.78 -10.81
C ASP A 664 -12.47 9.38 -10.40
N LEU A 665 -13.58 8.88 -10.96
CA LEU A 665 -14.05 7.49 -10.80
C LEU A 665 -13.03 6.46 -11.31
N ARG A 666 -12.37 6.73 -12.45
CA ARG A 666 -11.42 5.80 -13.09
C ARG A 666 -9.99 5.87 -12.53
N HIS A 667 -9.47 7.05 -12.21
CA HIS A 667 -8.04 7.23 -11.90
C HIS A 667 -7.77 7.71 -10.46
N THR A 668 -8.58 8.62 -9.93
CA THR A 668 -8.37 9.26 -8.62
C THR A 668 -8.84 8.36 -7.47
N LEU A 669 -10.08 7.88 -7.55
CA LEU A 669 -10.64 6.98 -6.56
C LEU A 669 -9.94 5.63 -6.60
N GLY A 670 -9.33 5.20 -7.71
CA GLY A 670 -8.66 3.90 -7.83
C GLY A 670 -7.66 3.57 -6.70
N PHE A 671 -6.99 4.58 -6.11
CA PHE A 671 -6.16 4.34 -4.92
C PHE A 671 -7.00 4.06 -3.66
N VAL A 672 -8.05 4.85 -3.44
CA VAL A 672 -8.92 4.87 -2.24
C VAL A 672 -10.01 3.78 -2.31
N ALA A 673 -10.47 3.43 -3.50
CA ALA A 673 -11.49 2.43 -3.84
C ALA A 673 -10.92 1.01 -3.92
N ASN A 674 -9.61 0.82 -3.73
CA ASN A 674 -9.02 -0.51 -3.67
C ASN A 674 -9.54 -1.25 -2.41
N PRO A 675 -10.31 -2.35 -2.54
CA PRO A 675 -10.94 -2.99 -1.39
C PRO A 675 -9.93 -3.62 -0.42
N ARG A 676 -8.78 -4.09 -0.92
CA ARG A 676 -7.69 -4.65 -0.09
C ARG A 676 -7.03 -3.56 0.76
N ARG A 677 -6.79 -2.36 0.19
CA ARG A 677 -6.29 -1.19 0.93
C ARG A 677 -7.26 -0.72 2.00
N PHE A 678 -8.54 -0.62 1.63
CA PHE A 678 -9.62 -0.27 2.55
C PHE A 678 -9.61 -1.22 3.75
N ASN A 679 -9.63 -2.53 3.50
CA ASN A 679 -9.63 -3.57 4.54
C ASN A 679 -8.40 -3.46 5.44
N VAL A 680 -7.19 -3.29 4.88
CA VAL A 680 -5.99 -3.08 5.70
C VAL A 680 -6.14 -1.85 6.59
N ALA A 681 -6.53 -0.71 6.02
CA ALA A 681 -6.58 0.57 6.73
C ALA A 681 -7.53 0.53 7.94
N ILE A 682 -8.76 0.03 7.77
CA ILE A 682 -9.75 0.01 8.85
C ILE A 682 -9.45 -1.06 9.93
N THR A 683 -8.70 -2.12 9.58
CA THR A 683 -8.37 -3.24 10.49
C THR A 683 -7.06 -3.07 11.27
N ARG A 684 -6.44 -1.87 11.23
CA ARG A 684 -5.26 -1.54 12.04
C ARG A 684 -5.61 -1.10 13.47
N ALA A 685 -6.84 -0.65 13.70
CA ALA A 685 -7.30 -0.11 14.97
C ALA A 685 -7.65 -1.20 15.98
N LYS A 686 -7.17 -1.06 17.22
CA LYS A 686 -7.59 -1.91 18.34
C LYS A 686 -8.88 -1.42 18.98
N ALA A 687 -8.94 -0.14 19.34
CA ALA A 687 -9.97 0.37 20.24
C ALA A 687 -10.72 1.59 19.69
N LEU A 688 -10.16 2.33 18.73
CA LEU A 688 -10.80 3.49 18.12
C LEU A 688 -10.38 3.67 16.67
N LEU A 689 -11.35 3.86 15.79
CA LEU A 689 -11.14 4.21 14.39
C LEU A 689 -11.77 5.58 14.10
N ILE A 690 -10.99 6.50 13.53
CA ILE A 690 -11.46 7.80 13.05
C ILE A 690 -11.15 7.88 11.56
N VAL A 691 -12.15 8.15 10.74
CA VAL A 691 -11.99 8.43 9.31
C VAL A 691 -12.36 9.88 9.06
N VAL A 692 -11.49 10.59 8.36
CA VAL A 692 -11.67 11.98 7.92
C VAL A 692 -11.67 11.98 6.40
N GLY A 693 -12.73 12.52 5.79
CA GLY A 693 -12.85 12.52 4.34
C GLY A 693 -14.08 13.23 3.80
N ASP A 694 -14.09 13.48 2.49
CA ASP A 694 -15.25 14.06 1.80
C ASP A 694 -16.31 12.97 1.54
N PRO A 695 -17.51 13.08 2.15
CA PRO A 695 -18.53 12.05 2.00
C PRO A 695 -19.16 11.99 0.60
N PHE A 696 -19.09 13.06 -0.19
CA PHE A 696 -19.61 13.07 -1.56
C PHE A 696 -18.70 12.28 -2.50
N VAL A 697 -17.39 12.51 -2.43
CA VAL A 697 -16.40 11.80 -3.24
C VAL A 697 -16.33 10.32 -2.85
N LEU A 698 -16.28 10.03 -1.55
CA LEU A 698 -16.24 8.65 -1.05
C LEU A 698 -17.55 7.90 -1.32
N GLY A 699 -18.69 8.59 -1.41
CA GLY A 699 -19.99 7.98 -1.69
C GLY A 699 -20.10 7.37 -3.09
N LEU A 700 -19.22 7.77 -4.01
CA LEU A 700 -19.15 7.20 -5.36
C LEU A 700 -18.74 5.72 -5.33
N ASP A 701 -17.83 5.34 -4.45
CA ASP A 701 -17.40 3.95 -4.27
C ASP A 701 -18.40 3.14 -3.42
N SER A 702 -18.65 1.89 -3.83
CA SER A 702 -19.67 1.05 -3.19
C SER A 702 -19.26 0.57 -1.79
N VAL A 703 -17.97 0.34 -1.54
CA VAL A 703 -17.46 -0.12 -0.24
C VAL A 703 -17.48 1.03 0.76
N TRP A 704 -16.99 2.21 0.36
CA TRP A 704 -17.04 3.41 1.18
C TRP A 704 -18.47 3.85 1.50
N ARG A 705 -19.39 3.79 0.54
CA ARG A 705 -20.81 4.09 0.77
C ARG A 705 -21.41 3.18 1.83
N GLN A 706 -21.23 1.87 1.70
CA GLN A 706 -21.71 0.90 2.70
C GLN A 706 -21.07 1.12 4.08
N PHE A 707 -19.78 1.46 4.14
CA PHE A 707 -19.11 1.79 5.39
C PHE A 707 -19.70 3.04 6.05
N MET A 708 -19.92 4.10 5.25
CA MET A 708 -20.54 5.34 5.72
C MET A 708 -21.96 5.11 6.23
N ASP A 709 -22.75 4.27 5.55
CA ASP A 709 -24.10 3.90 5.98
C ASP A 709 -24.07 3.11 7.29
N TYR A 710 -23.13 2.16 7.43
CA TYR A 710 -22.89 1.44 8.69
C TYR A 710 -22.55 2.39 9.85
N VAL A 711 -21.64 3.36 9.62
CA VAL A 711 -21.26 4.36 10.63
C VAL A 711 -22.43 5.28 10.98
N ARG A 712 -23.22 5.71 9.99
CA ARG A 712 -24.40 6.56 10.19
C ARG A 712 -25.47 5.85 11.01
N ALA A 713 -25.80 4.60 10.66
CA ALA A 713 -26.80 3.79 11.34
C ALA A 713 -26.46 3.55 12.84
N ASN A 714 -25.16 3.57 13.19
CA ASN A 714 -24.69 3.37 14.56
C ASN A 714 -24.39 4.67 15.32
N GLY A 715 -24.66 5.85 14.73
CA GLY A 715 -24.46 7.15 15.36
C GLY A 715 -22.98 7.58 15.48
N GLY A 716 -22.11 7.11 14.58
CA GLY A 716 -20.69 7.49 14.52
C GLY A 716 -20.38 8.66 13.58
N TRP A 717 -21.38 9.31 12.98
CA TRP A 717 -21.19 10.41 12.03
C TRP A 717 -20.86 11.74 12.72
N LYS A 718 -19.93 12.51 12.15
CA LYS A 718 -19.61 13.89 12.52
C LYS A 718 -19.33 14.75 11.27
N GLY A 719 -19.41 16.06 11.42
CA GLY A 719 -19.06 17.01 10.36
C GLY A 719 -20.14 17.11 9.27
N ALA A 720 -19.72 17.41 8.04
CA ALA A 720 -20.58 17.52 6.87
C ALA A 720 -21.31 16.19 6.62
N ALA A 721 -22.61 16.27 6.36
CA ALA A 721 -23.44 15.13 5.97
C ALA A 721 -23.78 15.22 4.48
N VAL A 722 -23.97 14.07 3.83
CA VAL A 722 -24.60 14.02 2.49
C VAL A 722 -26.04 14.46 2.67
N SER A 723 -26.44 15.60 2.09
CA SER A 723 -27.86 16.00 2.10
C SER A 723 -28.66 14.99 1.29
N THR A 724 -29.65 14.35 1.89
CA THR A 724 -30.65 13.51 1.21
C THR A 724 -31.63 14.29 0.32
N ASP A 725 -31.41 15.59 0.12
CA ASP A 725 -32.35 16.49 -0.56
C ASP A 725 -32.04 16.78 -2.04
N MET A 726 -31.15 16.01 -2.68
CA MET A 726 -31.04 16.03 -4.15
C MET A 726 -32.03 15.04 -4.76
N GLY A 727 -33.32 15.30 -4.55
CA GLY A 727 -34.35 14.95 -5.53
C GLY A 727 -34.29 15.96 -6.69
N PRO A 728 -34.58 15.58 -7.94
CA PRO A 728 -34.34 16.41 -9.12
C PRO A 728 -35.34 17.58 -9.32
N ASP A 729 -36.07 18.02 -8.29
CA ASP A 729 -37.21 18.94 -8.43
C ASP A 729 -36.90 20.41 -8.07
N SER A 730 -35.67 20.88 -8.22
CA SER A 730 -35.39 22.32 -8.10
C SER A 730 -34.39 22.82 -9.13
N ALA A 731 -34.73 22.66 -10.40
CA ALA A 731 -34.27 23.51 -11.49
C ALA A 731 -35.53 24.14 -12.12
N ASP A 732 -35.98 25.25 -11.53
CA ASP A 732 -37.06 26.08 -12.09
C ASP A 732 -36.43 26.97 -13.18
N ASP A 733 -36.43 26.47 -14.41
CA ASP A 733 -36.12 27.27 -15.61
C ASP A 733 -37.35 28.08 -15.98
N GLY A 734 -37.34 29.35 -15.60
CA GLY A 734 -38.30 30.33 -16.06
C GLY A 734 -38.12 30.67 -17.54
N TYR A 735 -38.90 30.01 -18.41
CA TYR A 735 -39.28 30.56 -19.72
C TYR A 735 -40.79 30.44 -19.94
N ASN A 736 -41.43 31.59 -19.94
CA ASN A 736 -42.86 31.78 -20.17
C ASN A 736 -43.17 31.72 -21.68
N SER A 737 -44.16 30.93 -22.09
CA SER A 737 -44.90 31.10 -23.35
C SER A 737 -46.26 30.38 -23.31
N GLY A 738 -47.28 31.13 -22.90
CA GLY A 738 -48.63 31.25 -23.49
C GLY A 738 -49.48 30.02 -23.84
N GLY A 739 -50.70 29.99 -23.28
CA GLY A 739 -51.88 29.44 -23.97
C GLY A 739 -52.87 28.64 -23.12
N ASN A 740 -53.89 29.34 -22.58
CA ASN A 740 -55.32 29.01 -22.51
C ASN A 740 -55.89 27.62 -22.10
N ASP A 741 -56.90 27.74 -21.21
CA ASP A 741 -58.20 27.03 -21.10
C ASP A 741 -58.34 25.79 -20.18
N ASP A 742 -59.12 26.04 -19.10
CA ASP A 742 -60.30 25.35 -18.56
C ASP A 742 -60.29 23.90 -17.99
N ASP A 743 -60.79 23.85 -16.74
CA ASP A 743 -61.73 22.90 -16.10
C ASP A 743 -61.34 21.50 -15.55
N GLU A 744 -61.71 21.37 -14.26
CA GLU A 744 -62.37 20.29 -13.51
C GLU A 744 -61.73 18.89 -13.23
N ASP A 745 -61.73 18.60 -11.92
CA ASP A 745 -62.07 17.34 -11.23
C ASP A 745 -61.25 16.04 -11.35
N GLY A 746 -61.07 15.40 -10.18
CA GLY A 746 -61.13 13.94 -10.06
C GLY A 746 -59.93 13.24 -9.44
N ALA A 747 -60.11 12.77 -8.20
CA ALA A 747 -59.17 11.93 -7.48
C ALA A 747 -59.06 10.50 -8.05
N GLY A 748 -57.84 9.93 -8.01
CA GLY A 748 -57.62 8.49 -7.76
C GLY A 748 -56.81 7.69 -8.79
N GLY A 749 -55.60 7.29 -8.40
CA GLY A 749 -55.06 5.95 -8.67
C GLY A 749 -53.96 5.78 -9.73
N HIS A 750 -52.92 5.03 -9.32
CA HIS A 750 -52.00 4.18 -10.10
C HIS A 750 -50.70 4.75 -10.72
N SER A 751 -49.59 4.32 -10.08
CA SER A 751 -48.38 3.71 -10.66
C SER A 751 -47.62 4.40 -11.80
N GLY A 752 -46.40 4.85 -11.45
CA GLY A 752 -45.15 4.35 -12.03
C GLY A 752 -44.93 4.49 -13.53
N SER A 753 -44.09 5.45 -13.93
CA SER A 753 -43.18 5.25 -15.08
C SER A 753 -41.94 6.18 -15.13
N GLY A 754 -41.82 7.22 -14.31
CA GLY A 754 -40.69 8.18 -14.41
C GLY A 754 -39.38 7.77 -13.74
N ASN A 755 -39.43 6.97 -12.66
CA ASN A 755 -38.22 6.63 -11.87
C ASN A 755 -37.34 5.54 -12.47
N ARG A 756 -37.79 4.89 -13.55
CA ARG A 756 -37.03 3.79 -14.15
C ARG A 756 -35.92 4.27 -15.07
N GLN A 757 -35.99 5.41 -15.75
CA GLN A 757 -34.97 5.72 -16.77
C GLN A 757 -33.64 6.22 -16.19
N GLY A 758 -33.63 7.02 -15.12
CA GLY A 758 -32.39 7.49 -14.47
C GLY A 758 -31.68 6.42 -13.62
N GLN A 759 -32.45 5.65 -12.84
CA GLN A 759 -31.94 4.48 -12.12
C GLN A 759 -31.54 3.37 -13.08
N SER A 760 -32.31 3.12 -14.15
CA SER A 760 -31.93 2.14 -15.18
C SER A 760 -30.70 2.56 -15.95
N TYR A 761 -30.45 3.85 -16.18
CA TYR A 761 -29.23 4.27 -16.88
C TYR A 761 -27.98 4.04 -16.02
N LEU A 762 -28.05 4.37 -14.72
CA LEU A 762 -26.97 4.13 -13.77
C LEU A 762 -26.81 2.64 -13.43
N GLU A 763 -27.90 1.87 -13.32
CA GLU A 763 -27.88 0.41 -13.14
C GLU A 763 -27.49 -0.33 -14.42
N GLN A 764 -27.78 0.19 -15.62
CA GLN A 764 -27.27 -0.35 -16.89
C GLN A 764 -25.79 -0.04 -17.07
N LEU A 765 -25.32 1.15 -16.67
CA LEU A 765 -23.89 1.46 -16.57
C LEU A 765 -23.20 0.55 -15.55
N ILE A 766 -23.77 0.36 -14.36
CA ILE A 766 -23.21 -0.54 -13.34
C ILE A 766 -23.27 -2.01 -13.79
N ALA A 767 -24.32 -2.46 -14.48
CA ALA A 767 -24.43 -3.82 -14.99
C ALA A 767 -23.49 -4.08 -16.19
N GLN A 768 -23.31 -3.10 -17.09
CA GLN A 768 -22.26 -3.13 -18.10
C GLN A 768 -20.88 -3.18 -17.42
N TRP A 769 -20.67 -2.47 -16.32
CA TRP A 769 -19.36 -2.39 -15.67
C TRP A 769 -19.04 -3.56 -14.72
N THR A 770 -20.06 -4.20 -14.14
CA THR A 770 -19.89 -5.47 -13.42
C THR A 770 -19.58 -6.61 -14.40
N ALA A 771 -20.07 -6.52 -15.65
CA ALA A 771 -19.65 -7.39 -16.74
C ALA A 771 -18.22 -7.04 -17.25
N ILE A 772 -17.81 -5.77 -17.24
CA ILE A 772 -16.45 -5.32 -17.62
C ILE A 772 -15.39 -5.69 -16.56
N GLY A 773 -15.75 -5.77 -15.28
CA GLY A 773 -14.89 -6.34 -14.22
C GLY A 773 -14.52 -7.82 -14.45
N SER A 774 -15.24 -8.49 -15.37
CA SER A 774 -14.99 -9.86 -15.83
C SER A 774 -14.42 -9.92 -17.26
N ASN A 775 -14.51 -8.82 -18.02
CA ASN A 775 -14.09 -8.67 -19.42
C ASN A 775 -13.59 -7.24 -19.64
N ALA A 776 -12.36 -6.95 -19.24
CA ALA A 776 -11.72 -5.66 -19.49
C ALA A 776 -11.19 -5.58 -20.94
N LEU A 777 -12.12 -5.60 -21.90
CA LEU A 777 -11.89 -5.25 -23.30
C LEU A 777 -13.25 -5.05 -24.00
N GLY A 778 -13.55 -3.81 -24.38
CA GLY A 778 -14.73 -3.49 -25.17
C GLY A 778 -14.67 -2.06 -25.67
N ASP A 779 -14.24 -1.95 -26.92
CA ASP A 779 -14.40 -0.92 -27.96
C ASP A 779 -15.20 0.35 -27.62
N ASP A 780 -14.56 1.50 -27.84
CA ASP A 780 -15.20 2.62 -28.53
C ASP A 780 -14.21 3.12 -29.60
N GLU A 781 -14.58 2.86 -30.86
CA GLU A 781 -14.00 3.48 -32.03
C GLU A 781 -14.39 4.96 -32.03
N ASN A 782 -13.45 5.81 -32.47
CA ASN A 782 -13.61 7.25 -32.70
C ASN A 782 -13.38 8.16 -31.47
N ASP A 783 -12.12 8.52 -31.24
CA ASP A 783 -11.67 9.92 -31.25
C ASP A 783 -10.14 9.98 -31.10
N GLY A 784 -9.51 10.76 -31.98
CA GLY A 784 -8.06 10.94 -31.99
C GLY A 784 -7.64 11.98 -30.97
N GLU A 785 -6.95 11.55 -29.91
CA GLU A 785 -5.98 12.36 -29.15
C GLU A 785 -5.14 11.44 -28.22
N GLU A 786 -3.97 11.93 -27.81
CA GLU A 786 -2.79 11.19 -27.36
C GLU A 786 -2.92 10.30 -26.10
N MET A 787 -2.37 9.08 -26.23
CA MET A 787 -1.67 8.24 -25.22
C MET A 787 -1.94 8.48 -23.72
N GLY A 788 -2.89 7.72 -23.16
CA GLY A 788 -3.02 7.51 -21.71
C GLY A 788 -2.07 6.41 -21.19
N VAL A 789 -1.01 6.83 -20.49
CA VAL A 789 -0.11 5.97 -19.70
C VAL A 789 -0.81 5.59 -18.40
N VAL A 790 -0.98 4.30 -18.13
CA VAL A 790 -1.44 3.82 -16.84
C VAL A 790 -0.24 3.79 -15.90
N ALA A 791 -0.14 4.75 -14.99
CA ALA A 791 0.64 4.63 -13.77
C ALA A 791 0.06 5.61 -12.75
N ALA A 792 0.26 5.28 -11.49
CA ALA A 792 0.12 6.24 -10.40
C ALA A 792 0.69 7.59 -10.85
N ASP A 793 -0.12 8.64 -10.67
CA ASP A 793 0.39 9.98 -10.43
C ASP A 793 1.25 10.58 -11.60
N VAL A 794 0.61 11.14 -12.65
CA VAL A 794 1.27 12.00 -13.69
C VAL A 794 0.39 13.21 -14.09
N PRO A 795 0.94 14.43 -14.36
CA PRO A 795 0.21 15.66 -14.71
C PRO A 795 0.10 15.97 -16.22
N TRP A 796 -0.88 16.81 -16.59
CA TRP A 796 -1.21 17.29 -17.93
C TRP A 796 -0.24 18.39 -18.44
N ARG A 797 -0.03 18.45 -19.78
CA ARG A 797 0.74 19.48 -20.50
C ARG A 797 -0.19 20.60 -20.97
N GLU A 798 0.08 21.86 -20.60
CA GLU A 798 -0.58 23.01 -21.23
C GLU A 798 -0.10 23.19 -22.69
N ARG A 799 -1.06 23.26 -23.62
CA ARG A 799 -0.84 23.81 -24.98
C ARG A 799 -0.69 25.33 -24.85
N SER A 800 0.43 25.87 -25.32
CA SER A 800 0.54 27.29 -25.66
C SER A 800 0.10 27.49 -27.11
N ASP A 801 -0.77 28.49 -27.27
CA ASP A 801 -1.43 29.02 -28.48
C ASP A 801 -2.65 28.25 -29.02
#